data_AF-A0A947Z1K7-F1
#
_entry.id   AF-A0A947Z1K7-F1
#
_cell.length_a   1.000
_cell.length_b   1.000
_cell.length_c   1.000
_cell.angle_alpha   90.00
_cell.angle_beta   90.00
_cell.angle_gamma   90.00
#
_symmetry.space_group_name_H-M   'P 1'
#
loop_
_entity.id
_entity.type
_entity.pdbx_description
1 polymer ?
#
loop_
_entity_poly.entity_id
_entity_poly.type
_entity_poly.pdbx_seq_one_letter_code
_entity_poly.pdbx_strand_id
1 'polypeptide(L)'
;MKIRKLFVILGVIGAAAAFGACDDDDSNNENHEICDNQIDDDGDGLVDCDDPGCAGYTICEGVEICNNGYDDDGDGDVDCNDSDCTNSTVCTGTEICNNDQDDDGDGDVDCDDSDCTNDPACDPQTFELNCNDGVDNDGDGDTDCEDSDCAGAPACSAAQVVECNTLTDPATGSCAITSGTGTGINIRGTLLTGSTTYVGGEVLVDKNTKKIICVGCDCSGESAYAAATQVNCGTNIVTPALINSHDHIGWIQAPPTGSANWPGGHGTIRYNHRNEWRSGLNGFESIDKPGNASNVQRQFGELRQIMSGTVTLFGSGGADGLMRNVDVSSDADLPGIETPVYETFPLHTGSNSLLIDSGCTGYDYQTMEGELPGMNAYVPHVSEGVSAAARNEFLCMSGMDTAGENLLADNTTYIHAIGLNGADINLMAAKGGRVIWSPRTNIDLYGFTAPVTAMHRMGIKIGLGTDWTITGSMNMLRELNCAAELNSRNYDNYFTNYALWKMATVDNAIVLGVDEFIGDLVVGRYADIAVYNRNGNTDPHLAVINASVTETAMVLRGAEFLSGDANLATVLGSNCDNIDVCGEAKSVCVQNDLGTNLAGLTTSLNATVGTGFYDVYPLFFCETPYAEPSCIPARVGEYTGVPAAGDADGDGIADDEDNCPNVFNPPRPMDNGIQSDVDNDGDGDECDPCPTDADTNVCTFDPNDVDGDGRPNASDNCPFIANPLQENADGDEFGDACDPCPNDVGSLCGFAELTIMAIRNPADPDHPAEQTLVRTTGIITAVDSNKFFIQDSTATQFAGIAVFTGSTPSVTSADIGKEVAVIGTYEEYYDWSQIGDVAQVTITNNTPVTMTPVPVTIGDINNSGASAEAYESMLVAVTITAPNYATVTNANPDSPGDYNEMEVTIGSDAIRVDDDLYDGYVAAGRTLGTQYSTLRGIVVYGFSNRKILPRNASDLVQVSK
;
A
#
# COMPACT_ATOMS: atom_id res chain seq x y z
N MET A 1 65.13 17.74 8.76
CA MET A 1 66.61 17.55 8.82
C MET A 1 67.01 16.62 7.68
N LYS A 2 67.93 17.00 6.77
CA LYS A 2 68.35 16.15 5.63
C LYS A 2 69.13 14.92 6.13
N ILE A 3 69.00 13.74 5.48
CA ILE A 3 70.07 12.77 5.12
C ILE A 3 69.54 11.46 4.46
N ARG A 4 69.96 11.18 3.20
CA ARG A 4 70.42 9.88 2.57
C ARG A 4 69.54 8.60 2.68
N LYS A 5 69.55 7.58 1.79
CA LYS A 5 70.32 7.04 0.62
C LYS A 5 69.29 6.18 -0.18
N LEU A 6 69.26 5.98 -1.50
CA LEU A 6 70.26 5.57 -2.53
C LEU A 6 70.84 4.14 -2.37
N PHE A 7 70.30 3.12 -3.09
CA PHE A 7 71.01 2.30 -4.10
C PHE A 7 70.17 1.18 -4.80
N VAL A 8 69.85 1.40 -6.09
CA VAL A 8 69.86 0.54 -7.32
C VAL A 8 69.87 -1.01 -7.26
N ILE A 9 69.06 -1.70 -8.10
CA ILE A 9 69.47 -2.68 -9.18
C ILE A 9 68.28 -3.27 -10.01
N LEU A 10 68.48 -3.34 -11.35
CA LEU A 10 67.81 -3.99 -12.52
C LEU A 10 66.51 -4.83 -12.35
N GLY A 11 65.59 -4.92 -13.34
CA GLY A 11 65.48 -4.26 -14.68
C GLY A 11 64.94 -5.18 -15.81
N VAL A 12 64.76 -4.61 -17.04
CA VAL A 12 64.46 -5.30 -18.36
C VAL A 12 62.97 -5.75 -18.52
N ILE A 13 62.16 -5.42 -19.55
CA ILE A 13 62.25 -4.86 -20.94
C ILE A 13 61.18 -3.73 -21.11
N GLY A 14 61.17 -2.75 -22.04
CA GLY A 14 62.20 -2.22 -22.97
C GLY A 14 61.75 -1.93 -24.44
N ALA A 15 61.71 -0.64 -24.83
CA ALA A 15 61.70 -0.07 -26.21
C ALA A 15 60.35 0.03 -26.99
N ALA A 16 60.14 1.00 -27.89
CA ALA A 16 60.95 2.14 -28.40
C ALA A 16 60.10 3.45 -28.41
N ALA A 17 60.45 4.64 -28.93
CA ALA A 17 61.56 5.22 -29.72
C ALA A 17 61.76 6.71 -29.27
N ALA A 18 62.73 7.58 -29.62
CA ALA A 18 63.78 7.71 -30.67
C ALA A 18 63.33 8.28 -32.04
N PHE A 19 63.90 9.36 -32.61
CA PHE A 19 64.89 10.36 -32.15
C PHE A 19 64.89 11.60 -33.10
N GLY A 20 65.21 12.81 -32.63
CA GLY A 20 65.29 14.03 -33.48
C GLY A 20 66.71 14.42 -33.93
N ALA A 21 66.82 15.15 -35.05
CA ALA A 21 68.00 15.89 -35.51
C ALA A 21 67.58 16.94 -36.58
N CYS A 22 68.22 18.11 -36.59
CA CYS A 22 68.02 19.16 -37.61
C CYS A 22 68.87 18.90 -38.86
N ASP A 23 68.56 19.61 -39.96
CA ASP A 23 69.44 19.78 -41.13
C ASP A 23 70.01 21.21 -41.16
N ASP A 24 71.04 21.46 -41.97
CA ASP A 24 72.04 22.52 -41.76
C ASP A 24 72.55 23.10 -43.10
N ASP A 25 72.23 24.36 -43.45
CA ASP A 25 72.96 25.12 -44.48
C ASP A 25 72.84 26.66 -44.31
N ASP A 26 73.85 27.37 -44.81
CA ASP A 26 74.15 28.80 -44.62
C ASP A 26 73.48 29.71 -45.69
N SER A 27 73.07 30.94 -45.33
CA SER A 27 73.85 32.17 -45.66
C SER A 27 73.08 33.51 -45.71
N ASN A 28 73.59 34.49 -44.95
CA ASN A 28 73.52 35.95 -45.16
C ASN A 28 72.19 36.61 -45.57
N ASN A 29 71.43 37.06 -44.57
CA ASN A 29 71.12 38.50 -44.47
C ASN A 29 71.16 38.92 -42.99
N GLU A 30 71.82 40.04 -42.68
CA GLU A 30 71.50 40.82 -41.47
C GLU A 30 70.30 41.70 -41.86
N ASN A 31 69.31 41.89 -40.96
CA ASN A 31 67.91 42.22 -41.26
C ASN A 31 67.10 41.01 -41.80
N HIS A 32 66.53 40.22 -40.88
CA HIS A 32 65.47 39.23 -41.12
C HIS A 32 64.80 38.90 -39.78
N GLU A 33 63.54 39.31 -39.64
CA GLU A 33 62.71 39.09 -38.45
C GLU A 33 62.36 37.60 -38.27
N ILE A 34 62.09 37.17 -37.03
CA ILE A 34 61.62 35.82 -36.72
C ILE A 34 60.15 35.92 -36.28
N CYS A 35 59.25 35.70 -37.25
CA CYS A 35 57.83 36.07 -37.23
C CYS A 35 56.91 35.29 -36.25
N ASP A 36 57.43 34.76 -35.14
CA ASP A 36 56.70 33.89 -34.21
C ASP A 36 57.15 33.98 -32.73
N ASN A 37 57.81 35.08 -32.33
CA ASN A 37 58.54 35.12 -31.06
C ASN A 37 58.32 36.35 -30.14
N GLN A 38 57.60 37.39 -30.60
CA GLN A 38 57.27 38.63 -29.88
C GLN A 38 58.48 39.52 -29.50
N ILE A 39 59.55 39.50 -30.31
CA ILE A 39 60.75 40.32 -30.14
C ILE A 39 61.18 40.94 -31.47
N ASP A 40 61.34 42.27 -31.46
CA ASP A 40 61.97 43.11 -32.50
C ASP A 40 63.43 42.65 -32.74
N ASP A 41 63.61 41.67 -33.63
CA ASP A 41 64.89 41.00 -33.93
C ASP A 41 65.72 41.81 -34.97
N ASP A 42 65.05 42.55 -35.86
CA ASP A 42 65.61 43.50 -36.84
C ASP A 42 66.05 44.83 -36.18
N GLY A 43 65.26 45.35 -35.23
CA GLY A 43 65.49 46.62 -34.53
C GLY A 43 64.79 47.83 -35.15
N ASP A 44 63.71 47.61 -35.92
CA ASP A 44 62.85 48.64 -36.54
C ASP A 44 61.90 49.27 -35.51
N GLY A 45 61.39 48.46 -34.58
CA GLY A 45 60.42 48.84 -33.55
C GLY A 45 59.00 48.27 -33.75
N LEU A 46 58.85 47.30 -34.64
CA LEU A 46 57.68 46.43 -34.82
C LEU A 46 58.05 45.00 -34.38
N VAL A 47 57.10 44.06 -34.35
CA VAL A 47 57.34 42.66 -33.94
C VAL A 47 56.47 41.70 -34.75
N ASP A 48 56.93 40.47 -34.97
CA ASP A 48 56.21 39.39 -35.64
C ASP A 48 55.46 39.85 -36.91
N CYS A 49 54.15 39.60 -37.02
CA CYS A 49 53.33 39.93 -38.20
C CYS A 49 53.03 41.43 -38.39
N ASP A 50 53.27 42.26 -37.36
CA ASP A 50 53.25 43.72 -37.49
C ASP A 50 54.48 44.22 -38.30
N ASP A 51 55.55 43.43 -38.39
CA ASP A 51 56.77 43.80 -39.12
C ASP A 51 56.66 43.59 -40.64
N PRO A 52 56.96 44.62 -41.49
CA PRO A 52 56.90 44.50 -42.94
C PRO A 52 57.87 43.49 -43.58
N GLY A 53 58.87 43.00 -42.84
CA GLY A 53 59.77 41.92 -43.22
C GLY A 53 59.12 40.54 -43.16
N CYS A 54 58.08 40.36 -42.34
CA CYS A 54 57.31 39.12 -42.20
C CYS A 54 56.21 38.95 -43.27
N ALA A 55 55.94 39.99 -44.08
CA ALA A 55 54.93 39.96 -45.13
C ALA A 55 55.19 38.86 -46.19
N GLY A 56 54.39 37.79 -46.14
CA GLY A 56 54.52 36.60 -47.00
C GLY A 56 55.18 35.38 -46.35
N TYR A 57 55.36 35.38 -45.02
CA TYR A 57 55.57 34.17 -44.24
C TYR A 57 54.22 33.54 -43.87
N THR A 58 54.08 32.22 -44.01
CA THR A 58 52.80 31.49 -43.82
C THR A 58 52.35 31.35 -42.36
N ILE A 59 52.96 32.08 -41.43
CA ILE A 59 52.47 32.25 -40.05
C ILE A 59 51.76 33.60 -39.87
N CYS A 60 51.84 34.47 -40.89
CA CYS A 60 51.14 35.75 -41.02
C CYS A 60 50.26 35.75 -42.30
N GLU A 61 49.80 34.57 -42.75
CA GLU A 61 48.88 34.40 -43.88
C GLU A 61 47.82 33.31 -43.55
N GLY A 62 46.94 33.60 -42.60
CA GLY A 62 45.59 33.03 -42.46
C GLY A 62 45.43 31.58 -41.98
N VAL A 63 45.16 31.39 -40.67
CA VAL A 63 44.13 30.48 -40.13
C VAL A 63 43.67 31.02 -38.77
N GLU A 64 42.44 31.54 -38.70
CA GLU A 64 41.82 31.98 -37.45
C GLU A 64 41.52 30.81 -36.51
N ILE A 65 41.75 30.96 -35.19
CA ILE A 65 41.42 29.94 -34.18
C ILE A 65 40.12 30.36 -33.47
N CYS A 66 39.01 30.03 -34.13
CA CYS A 66 37.62 30.44 -33.88
C CYS A 66 36.99 30.10 -32.51
N ASN A 67 37.74 30.09 -31.40
CA ASN A 67 37.24 29.92 -30.04
C ASN A 67 38.24 30.39 -28.94
N ASN A 68 39.03 31.42 -29.20
CA ASN A 68 40.12 31.84 -28.30
C ASN A 68 40.05 33.28 -27.76
N GLY A 69 39.17 34.15 -28.28
CA GLY A 69 38.98 35.53 -27.84
C GLY A 69 39.90 36.58 -28.50
N TYR A 70 40.51 36.26 -29.64
CA TYR A 70 41.44 37.12 -30.38
C TYR A 70 41.09 37.23 -31.88
N ASP A 71 41.91 38.00 -32.57
CA ASP A 71 41.95 38.25 -34.02
C ASP A 71 43.33 37.70 -34.45
N ASP A 72 43.39 36.40 -34.75
CA ASP A 72 44.64 35.66 -34.99
C ASP A 72 45.23 35.95 -36.39
N ASP A 73 44.41 36.27 -37.39
CA ASP A 73 44.88 36.60 -38.75
C ASP A 73 44.91 38.10 -39.12
N GLY A 74 44.27 38.97 -38.33
CA GLY A 74 44.44 40.42 -38.37
C GLY A 74 43.47 41.17 -39.29
N ASP A 75 42.36 40.55 -39.70
CA ASP A 75 41.29 41.16 -40.50
C ASP A 75 40.52 42.24 -39.69
N GLY A 76 40.26 41.97 -38.40
CA GLY A 76 39.64 42.90 -37.44
C GLY A 76 38.25 42.52 -36.93
N ASP A 77 37.69 41.40 -37.38
CA ASP A 77 36.62 40.66 -36.70
C ASP A 77 37.24 39.58 -35.76
N VAL A 78 36.46 38.79 -35.00
CA VAL A 78 36.98 37.84 -33.98
C VAL A 78 36.12 36.58 -33.84
N ASP A 79 36.76 35.44 -33.55
CA ASP A 79 36.11 34.13 -33.32
C ASP A 79 34.97 33.84 -34.33
N CYS A 80 33.75 33.56 -33.88
CA CYS A 80 32.60 33.23 -34.74
C CYS A 80 31.99 34.44 -35.48
N ASN A 81 32.44 35.66 -35.19
CA ASN A 81 32.14 36.83 -36.01
C ASN A 81 33.07 36.93 -37.24
N ASP A 82 34.20 36.22 -37.26
CA ASP A 82 35.10 36.19 -38.40
C ASP A 82 34.51 35.42 -39.60
N SER A 83 34.81 35.89 -40.82
CA SER A 83 34.22 35.37 -42.04
C SER A 83 34.84 34.06 -42.56
N ASP A 84 36.11 33.78 -42.27
CA ASP A 84 36.77 32.51 -42.58
C ASP A 84 36.46 31.44 -41.50
N CYS A 85 36.03 31.83 -40.30
CA CYS A 85 35.47 30.95 -39.27
C CYS A 85 34.10 30.33 -39.62
N THR A 86 33.41 30.76 -40.68
CA THR A 86 32.05 30.31 -41.11
C THR A 86 31.90 28.82 -41.47
N ASN A 87 32.94 28.00 -41.31
CA ASN A 87 32.90 26.54 -41.46
C ASN A 87 33.64 25.81 -40.32
N SER A 88 33.95 26.51 -39.22
CA SER A 88 34.47 25.93 -37.99
C SER A 88 33.39 25.11 -37.28
N THR A 89 33.74 23.95 -36.74
CA THR A 89 32.78 23.11 -35.98
C THR A 89 32.51 23.61 -34.56
N VAL A 90 33.04 24.78 -34.18
CA VAL A 90 32.61 25.52 -32.98
C VAL A 90 31.45 26.42 -33.39
N CYS A 91 31.71 27.38 -34.29
CA CYS A 91 30.76 28.32 -34.90
C CYS A 91 29.68 27.72 -35.83
N THR A 92 29.46 26.41 -35.75
CA THR A 92 28.34 25.67 -36.36
C THR A 92 27.94 24.53 -35.41
N GLY A 93 27.86 24.84 -34.12
CA GLY A 93 27.73 23.88 -33.04
C GLY A 93 26.32 23.33 -32.89
N THR A 94 25.99 22.98 -31.66
CA THR A 94 24.63 22.76 -31.18
C THR A 94 24.70 23.09 -29.70
N GLU A 95 23.95 24.11 -29.30
CA GLU A 95 23.99 24.68 -27.97
C GLU A 95 23.66 23.63 -26.89
N ILE A 96 24.28 23.76 -25.71
CA ILE A 96 24.02 22.88 -24.56
C ILE A 96 23.29 23.72 -23.51
N CYS A 97 21.98 23.82 -23.71
CA CYS A 97 21.02 24.75 -23.11
C CYS A 97 20.82 24.71 -21.57
N ASN A 98 21.84 24.34 -20.79
CA ASN A 98 21.77 24.25 -19.33
C ASN A 98 23.13 24.44 -18.62
N ASN A 99 24.03 25.28 -19.14
CA ASN A 99 25.41 25.34 -18.66
C ASN A 99 26.03 26.73 -18.40
N ASP A 100 25.24 27.82 -18.44
CA ASP A 100 25.66 29.22 -18.25
C ASP A 100 26.71 29.73 -19.28
N GLN A 101 26.74 29.17 -20.50
CA GLN A 101 27.66 29.59 -21.58
C GLN A 101 26.93 29.81 -22.92
N ASP A 102 27.75 30.19 -23.90
CA ASP A 102 27.47 30.46 -25.32
C ASP A 102 28.38 29.46 -26.07
N ASP A 103 27.90 28.23 -26.29
CA ASP A 103 28.67 27.10 -26.81
C ASP A 103 28.83 27.16 -28.36
N ASP A 104 27.92 27.81 -29.08
CA ASP A 104 27.99 27.99 -30.55
C ASP A 104 28.47 29.38 -31.03
N GLY A 105 28.40 30.41 -30.19
CA GLY A 105 29.02 31.72 -30.42
C GLY A 105 28.11 32.82 -31.00
N ASP A 106 26.78 32.64 -30.94
CA ASP A 106 25.76 33.62 -31.36
C ASP A 106 25.72 34.86 -30.45
N GLY A 107 25.87 34.66 -29.14
CA GLY A 107 25.99 35.72 -28.12
C GLY A 107 24.78 35.93 -27.20
N ASP A 108 23.70 35.17 -27.39
CA ASP A 108 22.72 34.85 -26.34
C ASP A 108 23.22 33.58 -25.55
N VAL A 109 22.51 33.10 -24.51
CA VAL A 109 22.96 31.97 -23.66
C VAL A 109 21.80 31.10 -23.18
N ASP A 110 22.02 29.79 -23.00
CA ASP A 110 21.05 28.80 -22.54
C ASP A 110 19.62 29.01 -23.07
N CYS A 111 18.74 29.66 -22.29
CA CYS A 111 17.31 29.81 -22.60
C CYS A 111 16.92 31.19 -23.15
N ASP A 112 17.86 32.13 -23.21
CA ASP A 112 17.74 33.32 -24.08
C ASP A 112 18.13 32.97 -25.53
N ASP A 113 18.84 31.84 -25.77
CA ASP A 113 19.26 31.37 -27.10
C ASP A 113 18.09 30.86 -27.98
N SER A 114 18.21 31.07 -29.30
CA SER A 114 17.13 30.77 -30.25
C SER A 114 17.13 29.34 -30.83
N ASP A 115 18.26 28.63 -30.89
CA ASP A 115 18.28 27.21 -31.27
C ASP A 115 17.90 26.31 -30.08
N CYS A 116 18.02 26.80 -28.85
CA CYS A 116 17.46 26.20 -27.63
C CYS A 116 15.91 26.25 -27.49
N THR A 117 15.18 26.87 -28.44
CA THR A 117 13.70 27.05 -28.45
C THR A 117 12.86 25.76 -28.26
N ASN A 118 13.46 24.56 -28.28
CA ASN A 118 12.76 23.28 -28.05
C ASN A 118 13.56 22.32 -27.16
N ASP A 119 14.57 22.79 -26.42
CA ASP A 119 15.28 21.95 -25.46
C ASP A 119 14.51 21.88 -24.12
N PRO A 120 14.37 20.68 -23.49
CA PRO A 120 13.67 20.53 -22.21
C PRO A 120 14.23 21.35 -21.04
N ALA A 121 15.47 21.85 -21.12
CA ALA A 121 16.01 22.75 -20.10
C ALA A 121 15.45 24.19 -20.20
N CYS A 122 14.87 24.56 -21.34
CA CYS A 122 14.50 25.95 -21.67
C CYS A 122 13.01 26.13 -22.00
N ASP A 123 12.18 25.13 -21.72
CA ASP A 123 10.75 25.32 -21.64
C ASP A 123 10.43 26.03 -20.30
N PRO A 124 9.91 27.28 -20.28
CA PRO A 124 9.50 27.92 -19.04
C PRO A 124 8.34 27.10 -18.46
N GLN A 125 8.63 26.36 -17.37
CA GLN A 125 7.85 25.25 -16.83
C GLN A 125 6.35 25.40 -17.10
N THR A 126 5.85 24.66 -18.11
CA THR A 126 4.48 24.74 -18.62
C THR A 126 3.51 23.95 -17.73
N PHE A 127 3.59 24.20 -16.42
CA PHE A 127 2.91 23.44 -15.39
C PHE A 127 2.92 24.24 -14.08
N GLU A 128 1.74 24.58 -13.57
CA GLU A 128 1.56 25.15 -12.24
C GLU A 128 2.18 24.23 -11.16
N LEU A 129 3.32 24.65 -10.63
CA LEU A 129 4.19 23.83 -9.78
C LEU A 129 3.66 23.66 -8.35
N ASN A 130 2.78 24.55 -7.88
CA ASN A 130 2.27 24.55 -6.51
C ASN A 130 0.77 24.89 -6.43
N CYS A 131 -0.05 23.90 -6.79
CA CYS A 131 -1.51 23.96 -6.88
C CYS A 131 -2.31 24.19 -5.56
N ASN A 132 -1.84 25.04 -4.64
CA ASN A 132 -2.55 25.39 -3.40
C ASN A 132 -2.20 26.77 -2.78
N ASP A 133 -1.28 27.55 -3.34
CA ASP A 133 -0.82 28.81 -2.71
C ASP A 133 -1.59 30.07 -3.12
N GLY A 134 -2.49 29.98 -4.10
CA GLY A 134 -3.26 31.12 -4.62
C GLY A 134 -2.50 32.02 -5.58
N VAL A 135 -1.42 31.52 -6.19
CA VAL A 135 -0.60 32.21 -7.19
C VAL A 135 -0.86 31.59 -8.59
N ASP A 136 -0.24 32.22 -9.59
CA ASP A 136 -0.27 31.98 -11.04
C ASP A 136 1.21 31.83 -11.42
N ASN A 137 1.76 30.61 -11.28
CA ASN A 137 3.20 30.39 -11.23
C ASN A 137 3.83 30.13 -12.61
N ASP A 138 3.08 29.58 -13.57
CA ASP A 138 3.51 29.52 -14.99
C ASP A 138 3.09 30.76 -15.81
N GLY A 139 2.10 31.52 -15.35
CA GLY A 139 1.70 32.81 -15.92
C GLY A 139 0.59 32.76 -16.97
N ASP A 140 -0.15 31.64 -17.09
CA ASP A 140 -1.35 31.52 -17.96
C ASP A 140 -2.43 32.54 -17.58
N GLY A 141 -2.74 32.65 -16.27
CA GLY A 141 -3.72 33.57 -15.71
C GLY A 141 -4.98 32.95 -15.08
N ASP A 142 -5.10 31.62 -15.04
CA ASP A 142 -5.88 30.91 -14.01
C ASP A 142 -4.97 30.59 -12.78
N THR A 143 -5.42 29.82 -11.77
CA THR A 143 -4.70 29.63 -10.47
C THR A 143 -5.14 28.35 -9.73
N ASP A 144 -4.24 27.72 -8.98
CA ASP A 144 -4.52 26.51 -8.17
C ASP A 144 -5.34 25.45 -8.95
N CYS A 145 -6.30 24.78 -8.30
CA CYS A 145 -7.18 23.77 -8.90
C CYS A 145 -8.26 24.32 -9.86
N GLU A 146 -8.26 25.61 -10.21
CA GLU A 146 -9.02 26.10 -11.39
C GLU A 146 -8.14 26.11 -12.65
N ASP A 147 -6.82 25.97 -12.51
CA ASP A 147 -5.84 25.80 -13.59
C ASP A 147 -5.97 24.42 -14.29
N SER A 148 -5.59 24.33 -15.58
CA SER A 148 -5.70 23.09 -16.35
C SER A 148 -4.57 22.09 -16.13
N ASP A 149 -3.40 22.56 -15.68
CA ASP A 149 -2.19 21.76 -15.61
C ASP A 149 -1.97 21.23 -14.18
N CYS A 150 -2.60 21.89 -13.19
CA CYS A 150 -2.94 21.30 -11.88
C CYS A 150 -3.82 20.02 -11.90
N ALA A 151 -4.19 19.49 -13.07
CA ALA A 151 -5.06 18.32 -13.26
C ALA A 151 -4.43 16.97 -12.86
N GLY A 152 -4.01 16.85 -11.60
CA GLY A 152 -3.50 15.61 -11.00
C GLY A 152 -2.79 15.81 -9.66
N ALA A 153 -2.32 17.02 -9.36
CA ALA A 153 -1.56 17.35 -8.16
C ALA A 153 -2.29 16.97 -6.86
N PRO A 154 -1.60 16.49 -5.79
CA PRO A 154 -2.26 16.00 -4.58
C PRO A 154 -3.22 16.98 -3.88
N ALA A 155 -2.94 18.28 -3.92
CA ALA A 155 -3.85 19.31 -3.41
C ALA A 155 -5.18 19.38 -4.20
N CYS A 156 -5.11 19.15 -5.51
CA CYS A 156 -6.26 19.08 -6.42
C CYS A 156 -6.79 17.66 -6.62
N SER A 157 -6.19 16.65 -5.96
CA SER A 157 -6.58 15.24 -6.02
C SER A 157 -7.86 14.94 -5.25
N ALA A 158 -8.92 15.69 -5.51
CA ALA A 158 -10.27 15.20 -5.25
C ALA A 158 -10.47 13.89 -6.03
N ALA A 159 -10.92 12.82 -5.35
CA ALA A 159 -11.31 11.58 -6.01
C ALA A 159 -12.20 11.86 -7.24
N GLN A 160 -11.75 11.42 -8.42
CA GLN A 160 -12.21 11.80 -9.75
C GLN A 160 -13.74 11.97 -9.78
N VAL A 161 -14.22 13.20 -10.05
CA VAL A 161 -15.65 13.50 -9.95
C VAL A 161 -16.39 13.04 -11.20
N VAL A 162 -17.21 11.99 -11.06
CA VAL A 162 -18.03 11.42 -12.12
C VAL A 162 -19.50 11.75 -11.87
N GLU A 163 -20.03 12.68 -12.65
CA GLU A 163 -21.45 13.06 -12.65
C GLU A 163 -22.31 11.97 -13.33
N CYS A 164 -23.10 11.25 -12.53
CA CYS A 164 -23.92 10.12 -12.99
C CYS A 164 -25.39 10.52 -13.22
N ASN A 165 -26.24 10.40 -12.19
CA ASN A 165 -27.69 10.57 -12.29
C ASN A 165 -28.19 11.65 -11.35
N THR A 166 -29.09 12.53 -11.82
CA THR A 166 -29.79 13.47 -10.93
C THR A 166 -30.79 12.73 -10.02
N LEU A 167 -30.30 12.23 -8.88
CA LEU A 167 -31.13 11.63 -7.85
C LEU A 167 -32.07 12.68 -7.21
N THR A 168 -33.25 12.23 -6.78
CA THR A 168 -34.20 13.10 -6.04
C THR A 168 -34.04 12.85 -4.55
N ASP A 169 -33.81 13.91 -3.77
CA ASP A 169 -33.67 13.79 -2.32
C ASP A 169 -34.92 13.19 -1.65
N PRO A 170 -34.76 12.42 -0.56
CA PRO A 170 -35.88 11.90 0.21
C PRO A 170 -36.78 13.01 0.77
N ALA A 171 -38.10 12.81 0.69
CA ALA A 171 -39.06 13.77 1.25
C ALA A 171 -39.08 13.81 2.79
N THR A 172 -38.50 12.80 3.46
CA THR A 172 -38.37 12.64 4.92
C THR A 172 -37.27 11.62 5.24
N GLY A 173 -36.41 11.90 6.23
CA GLY A 173 -35.28 11.05 6.60
C GLY A 173 -34.11 11.13 5.60
N SER A 174 -32.98 10.48 5.91
CA SER A 174 -31.74 10.64 5.12
C SER A 174 -31.72 9.74 3.87
N CYS A 175 -32.46 8.63 3.85
CA CYS A 175 -32.70 7.83 2.65
C CYS A 175 -34.17 7.38 2.55
N ALA A 176 -34.67 7.31 1.31
CA ALA A 176 -35.94 6.72 0.94
C ALA A 176 -35.73 5.26 0.50
N ILE A 177 -36.51 4.33 1.07
CA ILE A 177 -36.34 2.88 0.86
C ILE A 177 -37.57 2.23 0.25
N THR A 178 -37.35 1.31 -0.69
CA THR A 178 -38.37 0.44 -1.29
C THR A 178 -37.93 -1.02 -1.19
N SER A 179 -38.69 -1.84 -0.46
CA SER A 179 -38.38 -3.25 -0.20
C SER A 179 -38.30 -4.07 -1.49
N GLY A 180 -37.20 -4.80 -1.66
CA GLY A 180 -37.01 -5.77 -2.75
C GLY A 180 -37.63 -7.14 -2.44
N THR A 181 -37.35 -8.11 -3.32
CA THR A 181 -37.71 -9.54 -3.13
C THR A 181 -36.53 -10.50 -3.31
N GLY A 182 -35.37 -9.98 -3.70
CA GLY A 182 -34.12 -10.73 -3.83
C GLY A 182 -33.14 -10.41 -2.69
N THR A 183 -31.89 -10.80 -2.89
CA THR A 183 -30.81 -10.73 -1.90
C THR A 183 -29.95 -9.48 -2.03
N GLY A 184 -30.08 -8.73 -3.14
CA GLY A 184 -29.39 -7.47 -3.34
C GLY A 184 -29.91 -6.31 -2.47
N ILE A 185 -29.03 -5.39 -2.09
CA ILE A 185 -29.36 -4.01 -1.70
C ILE A 185 -28.68 -3.09 -2.72
N ASN A 186 -29.43 -2.19 -3.34
CA ASN A 186 -28.90 -1.13 -4.20
C ASN A 186 -28.98 0.20 -3.44
N ILE A 187 -27.85 0.85 -3.21
CA ILE A 187 -27.73 2.09 -2.42
C ILE A 187 -27.22 3.20 -3.35
N ARG A 188 -27.85 4.38 -3.29
CA ARG A 188 -27.64 5.44 -4.29
C ARG A 188 -27.50 6.80 -3.63
N GLY A 189 -26.47 7.55 -4.00
CA GLY A 189 -26.12 8.82 -3.38
C GLY A 189 -24.97 9.51 -4.10
N THR A 190 -24.22 10.38 -3.42
CA THR A 190 -22.83 10.65 -3.80
C THR A 190 -21.98 9.52 -3.22
N LEU A 191 -21.39 8.68 -4.07
CA LEU A 191 -20.51 7.60 -3.62
C LEU A 191 -19.07 8.09 -3.58
N LEU A 192 -18.35 7.71 -2.54
CA LEU A 192 -16.92 7.93 -2.38
C LEU A 192 -16.18 6.58 -2.50
N THR A 193 -15.17 6.53 -3.37
CA THR A 193 -14.19 5.43 -3.43
C THR A 193 -12.77 5.98 -3.22
N GLY A 194 -11.78 5.12 -3.02
CA GLY A 194 -10.36 5.48 -2.92
C GLY A 194 -9.71 6.02 -4.19
N SER A 195 -10.51 6.45 -5.17
CA SER A 195 -10.06 7.04 -6.43
C SER A 195 -11.13 7.92 -7.12
N THR A 196 -12.42 7.65 -6.91
CA THR A 196 -13.52 8.22 -7.71
C THR A 196 -14.71 8.68 -6.84
N THR A 197 -15.22 9.89 -7.10
CA THR A 197 -16.47 10.41 -6.50
C THR A 197 -17.62 10.30 -7.52
N TYR A 198 -18.50 9.31 -7.37
CA TYR A 198 -19.67 9.17 -8.25
C TYR A 198 -20.87 9.97 -7.73
N VAL A 199 -21.11 11.15 -8.31
CA VAL A 199 -22.24 12.01 -7.95
C VAL A 199 -23.53 11.45 -8.54
N GLY A 200 -24.41 10.92 -7.67
CA GLY A 200 -25.62 10.23 -8.10
C GLY A 200 -25.36 8.82 -8.64
N GLY A 201 -24.28 8.18 -8.19
CA GLY A 201 -23.95 6.79 -8.48
C GLY A 201 -24.82 5.77 -7.71
N GLU A 202 -24.58 4.50 -7.99
CA GLU A 202 -25.23 3.34 -7.39
C GLU A 202 -24.18 2.30 -6.95
N VAL A 203 -24.35 1.72 -5.75
CA VAL A 203 -23.58 0.56 -5.27
C VAL A 203 -24.54 -0.57 -4.92
N LEU A 204 -24.30 -1.73 -5.53
CA LEU A 204 -25.09 -2.94 -5.37
C LEU A 204 -24.29 -3.99 -4.59
N VAL A 205 -24.90 -4.51 -3.53
CA VAL A 205 -24.29 -5.52 -2.63
C VAL A 205 -25.22 -6.72 -2.47
N ASP A 206 -24.68 -7.94 -2.31
CA ASP A 206 -25.48 -9.16 -2.10
C ASP A 206 -25.39 -9.70 -0.66
N LYS A 207 -26.56 -9.94 -0.05
CA LYS A 207 -26.67 -10.41 1.34
C LYS A 207 -26.22 -11.86 1.59
N ASN A 208 -26.04 -12.70 0.56
CA ASN A 208 -25.53 -14.07 0.76
C ASN A 208 -24.01 -14.11 0.71
N THR A 209 -23.39 -13.35 -0.20
CA THR A 209 -21.93 -13.27 -0.33
C THR A 209 -21.29 -12.30 0.66
N LYS A 210 -22.09 -11.42 1.28
CA LYS A 210 -21.66 -10.26 2.07
C LYS A 210 -20.79 -9.25 1.30
N LYS A 211 -20.71 -9.35 -0.04
CA LYS A 211 -19.78 -8.61 -0.88
C LYS A 211 -20.46 -7.59 -1.80
N ILE A 212 -19.69 -6.59 -2.19
CA ILE A 212 -20.01 -5.62 -3.23
C ILE A 212 -19.96 -6.32 -4.59
N ILE A 213 -20.97 -6.11 -5.44
CA ILE A 213 -21.09 -6.74 -6.76
C ILE A 213 -21.16 -5.75 -7.93
N CYS A 214 -21.44 -4.47 -7.67
CA CYS A 214 -21.29 -3.39 -8.65
C CYS A 214 -21.16 -2.03 -7.94
N VAL A 215 -20.36 -1.13 -8.51
CA VAL A 215 -20.18 0.28 -8.12
C VAL A 215 -20.06 1.12 -9.39
N GLY A 216 -20.69 2.28 -9.45
CA GLY A 216 -20.54 3.24 -10.55
C GLY A 216 -21.84 3.97 -10.89
N CYS A 217 -22.00 4.44 -12.14
CA CYS A 217 -23.20 5.18 -12.55
C CYS A 217 -24.45 4.34 -12.83
N ASP A 218 -24.33 3.05 -13.13
CA ASP A 218 -25.47 2.17 -13.43
C ASP A 218 -25.18 0.70 -13.09
N CYS A 219 -25.85 0.17 -12.06
CA CYS A 219 -25.79 -1.25 -11.70
C CYS A 219 -26.97 -2.07 -12.26
N SER A 220 -27.80 -1.51 -13.16
CA SER A 220 -29.02 -2.18 -13.66
C SER A 220 -28.77 -3.38 -14.57
N GLY A 221 -27.53 -3.54 -15.06
CA GLY A 221 -27.08 -4.76 -15.74
C GLY A 221 -26.98 -5.97 -14.81
N GLU A 222 -26.83 -5.76 -13.49
CA GLU A 222 -26.56 -6.84 -12.55
C GLU A 222 -27.76 -7.75 -12.27
N SER A 223 -27.48 -9.04 -12.15
CA SER A 223 -28.53 -10.07 -12.03
C SER A 223 -29.38 -9.96 -10.78
N ALA A 224 -28.82 -9.40 -9.69
CA ALA A 224 -29.53 -9.13 -8.44
C ALA A 224 -30.37 -7.84 -8.48
N TYR A 225 -30.05 -6.88 -9.36
CA TYR A 225 -30.56 -5.50 -9.31
C TYR A 225 -32.09 -5.42 -9.38
N ALA A 226 -32.69 -6.12 -10.35
CA ALA A 226 -34.13 -6.05 -10.63
C ALA A 226 -35.01 -6.59 -9.48
N ALA A 227 -34.42 -7.31 -8.52
CA ALA A 227 -35.09 -7.80 -7.30
C ALA A 227 -34.54 -7.16 -6.01
N ALA A 228 -33.50 -6.32 -6.10
CA ALA A 228 -32.82 -5.72 -4.96
C ALA A 228 -33.73 -4.79 -4.15
N THR A 229 -33.42 -4.63 -2.87
CA THR A 229 -33.98 -3.55 -2.05
C THR A 229 -33.36 -2.23 -2.48
N GLN A 230 -34.18 -1.27 -2.88
CA GLN A 230 -33.74 -0.01 -3.47
C GLN A 230 -33.71 1.08 -2.40
N VAL A 231 -32.52 1.62 -2.14
CA VAL A 231 -32.24 2.68 -1.16
C VAL A 231 -31.74 3.90 -1.93
N ASN A 232 -32.53 4.98 -1.93
CA ASN A 232 -32.16 6.25 -2.55
C ASN A 232 -31.89 7.28 -1.45
N CYS A 233 -30.64 7.70 -1.31
CA CYS A 233 -30.18 8.70 -0.35
C CYS A 233 -30.08 10.11 -0.98
N GLY A 234 -30.34 10.27 -2.28
CA GLY A 234 -30.33 11.58 -2.95
C GLY A 234 -28.93 12.15 -3.08
N THR A 235 -28.69 13.33 -2.52
CA THR A 235 -27.37 13.99 -2.46
C THR A 235 -26.52 13.57 -1.26
N ASN A 236 -27.05 12.70 -0.37
CA ASN A 236 -26.33 12.21 0.81
C ASN A 236 -25.21 11.22 0.45
N ILE A 237 -24.24 11.11 1.35
CA ILE A 237 -22.95 10.47 1.09
C ILE A 237 -23.03 8.97 1.35
N VAL A 238 -22.49 8.16 0.45
CA VAL A 238 -22.31 6.72 0.57
C VAL A 238 -20.81 6.44 0.49
N THR A 239 -20.26 5.79 1.50
CA THR A 239 -18.81 5.68 1.72
C THR A 239 -18.52 4.29 2.28
N PRO A 240 -17.28 3.76 2.18
CA PRO A 240 -16.85 2.66 3.04
C PRO A 240 -17.19 3.01 4.49
N ALA A 241 -17.59 2.00 5.26
CA ALA A 241 -17.71 2.17 6.70
C ALA A 241 -16.32 2.45 7.30
N LEU A 242 -16.28 3.25 8.36
CA LEU A 242 -15.02 3.67 8.96
C LEU A 242 -14.29 2.46 9.58
N ILE A 243 -12.98 2.53 9.56
CA ILE A 243 -12.09 1.60 10.24
C ILE A 243 -11.42 2.38 11.36
N ASN A 244 -11.25 1.77 12.54
CA ASN A 244 -10.42 2.32 13.61
C ASN A 244 -9.11 1.52 13.68
N SER A 245 -8.02 2.06 13.13
CA SER A 245 -6.75 1.33 13.05
C SER A 245 -6.01 1.24 14.37
N HIS A 246 -6.42 1.96 15.43
CA HIS A 246 -5.90 1.72 16.78
C HIS A 246 -6.90 2.11 17.88
N ASP A 247 -7.22 1.18 18.78
CA ASP A 247 -7.93 1.37 20.06
C ASP A 247 -7.22 0.55 21.17
N HIS A 248 -7.69 0.62 22.41
CA HIS A 248 -7.48 -0.44 23.40
C HIS A 248 -8.82 -0.84 24.03
N ILE A 249 -9.50 -1.83 23.45
CA ILE A 249 -10.83 -2.29 23.90
C ILE A 249 -10.83 -2.76 25.37
N GLY A 250 -9.68 -3.12 25.95
CA GLY A 250 -9.52 -3.38 27.39
C GLY A 250 -9.87 -2.20 28.33
N TRP A 251 -9.93 -0.97 27.80
CA TRP A 251 -10.15 0.28 28.54
C TRP A 251 -11.40 1.07 28.11
N ILE A 252 -12.10 0.68 27.02
CA ILE A 252 -13.21 1.40 26.35
C ILE A 252 -14.43 1.76 27.23
N GLN A 253 -14.51 1.20 28.44
CA GLN A 253 -15.44 1.58 29.51
C GLN A 253 -15.14 2.95 30.15
N ALA A 254 -13.87 3.34 30.16
CA ALA A 254 -13.38 4.42 30.99
C ALA A 254 -13.67 5.75 30.30
N PRO A 255 -14.49 6.64 30.91
CA PRO A 255 -14.61 7.99 30.39
C PRO A 255 -13.27 8.74 30.54
N PRO A 256 -13.05 9.78 29.72
CA PRO A 256 -11.96 10.74 29.89
C PRO A 256 -11.84 11.25 31.34
N THR A 257 -10.62 11.60 31.75
CA THR A 257 -10.26 11.74 33.18
C THR A 257 -10.72 13.03 33.89
N GLY A 258 -11.88 13.56 33.51
CA GLY A 258 -12.50 14.76 34.09
C GLY A 258 -13.07 14.60 35.50
N SER A 259 -12.21 14.45 36.53
CA SER A 259 -12.66 14.31 37.92
C SER A 259 -13.24 15.62 38.49
N ALA A 260 -14.38 15.53 39.19
CA ALA A 260 -15.07 16.68 39.79
C ALA A 260 -14.31 17.41 40.93
N ASN A 261 -13.05 17.04 41.21
CA ASN A 261 -12.17 17.75 42.15
C ASN A 261 -11.05 18.56 41.44
N TRP A 262 -10.92 18.46 40.11
CA TRP A 262 -9.81 19.03 39.36
C TRP A 262 -10.30 20.05 38.33
N PRO A 263 -9.95 21.34 38.46
CA PRO A 263 -10.10 22.29 37.36
C PRO A 263 -9.07 21.95 36.27
N GLY A 264 -9.55 21.50 35.10
CA GLY A 264 -8.77 21.44 33.87
C GLY A 264 -8.07 20.12 33.51
N GLY A 265 -8.40 18.97 34.11
CA GLY A 265 -7.79 17.67 33.78
C GLY A 265 -7.83 17.34 32.27
N HIS A 266 -6.75 16.82 31.65
CA HIS A 266 -5.48 16.33 32.24
C HIS A 266 -4.51 17.39 32.77
N GLY A 267 -4.89 18.67 32.70
CA GLY A 267 -4.22 19.77 33.38
C GLY A 267 -3.05 20.32 32.60
N THR A 268 -2.11 20.93 33.32
CA THR A 268 -0.88 21.49 32.77
C THR A 268 0.24 20.46 32.68
N ILE A 269 -0.09 19.16 32.79
CA ILE A 269 0.89 18.07 32.77
C ILE A 269 1.03 17.60 31.33
N ARG A 270 2.27 17.51 30.88
CA ARG A 270 2.66 16.99 29.57
C ARG A 270 3.85 16.09 29.76
N TYR A 271 3.72 14.87 29.27
CA TYR A 271 4.76 13.85 29.34
C TYR A 271 5.76 14.06 28.20
N ASN A 272 6.88 13.34 28.24
CA ASN A 272 7.89 13.28 27.18
C ASN A 272 8.13 11.84 26.70
N HIS A 273 7.63 10.83 27.43
CA HIS A 273 7.73 9.41 27.08
C HIS A 273 6.61 8.57 27.73
N ARG A 274 6.02 7.60 27.02
CA ARG A 274 4.88 6.81 27.54
C ARG A 274 5.09 6.15 28.90
N ASN A 275 6.29 5.63 29.15
CA ASN A 275 6.66 5.05 30.45
C ASN A 275 6.53 6.04 31.64
N GLU A 276 6.52 7.36 31.42
CA GLU A 276 6.24 8.35 32.46
C GLU A 276 4.78 8.30 32.92
N TRP A 277 3.81 8.32 32.00
CA TRP A 277 2.39 8.19 32.34
C TRP A 277 2.03 6.75 32.75
N ARG A 278 2.68 5.75 32.17
CA ARG A 278 2.38 4.33 32.43
C ARG A 278 2.93 3.84 33.79
N SER A 279 4.09 4.34 34.21
CA SER A 279 4.83 3.81 35.37
C SER A 279 5.23 4.87 36.41
N GLY A 280 4.92 6.15 36.21
CA GLY A 280 5.23 7.23 37.17
C GLY A 280 6.71 7.60 37.22
N LEU A 281 7.37 7.61 36.06
CA LEU A 281 8.79 7.96 35.94
C LEU A 281 9.03 9.48 35.97
N ASN A 282 10.30 9.87 36.11
CA ASN A 282 10.80 11.26 36.09
C ASN A 282 10.12 12.27 37.05
N GLY A 283 9.28 11.78 37.98
CA GLY A 283 8.53 12.59 38.93
C GLY A 283 7.10 12.93 38.49
N PHE A 284 6.65 12.42 37.34
CA PHE A 284 5.26 12.51 36.89
C PHE A 284 4.34 11.54 37.67
N GLU A 285 3.05 11.85 37.70
CA GLU A 285 2.03 10.93 38.23
C GLU A 285 1.58 9.95 37.13
N SER A 286 1.35 8.70 37.51
CA SER A 286 0.93 7.62 36.60
C SER A 286 -0.59 7.60 36.41
N ILE A 287 -1.06 7.35 35.17
CA ILE A 287 -2.48 7.20 34.83
C ILE A 287 -2.96 5.78 35.21
N ASP A 288 -3.24 5.57 36.51
CA ASP A 288 -3.72 4.27 37.03
C ASP A 288 -5.17 4.00 36.60
N LYS A 289 -5.31 3.24 35.50
CA LYS A 289 -6.59 2.80 34.91
C LYS A 289 -6.53 1.30 34.58
N PRO A 290 -7.44 0.47 35.10
CA PRO A 290 -7.38 -0.98 34.87
C PRO A 290 -7.94 -1.37 33.50
N GLY A 291 -7.12 -2.06 32.71
CA GLY A 291 -7.50 -2.70 31.43
C GLY A 291 -8.33 -3.96 31.61
N ASN A 292 -9.46 -3.85 32.30
CA ASN A 292 -10.31 -4.97 32.69
C ASN A 292 -11.75 -4.87 32.17
N ALA A 293 -11.94 -4.31 30.97
CA ALA A 293 -13.21 -4.34 30.25
C ALA A 293 -13.80 -5.76 30.22
N SER A 294 -14.92 -5.96 30.92
CA SER A 294 -15.73 -7.16 30.73
C SER A 294 -16.43 -7.13 29.37
N ASN A 295 -16.77 -8.28 28.80
CA ASN A 295 -17.33 -8.37 27.44
C ASN A 295 -18.55 -7.46 27.23
N VAL A 296 -19.40 -7.26 28.25
CA VAL A 296 -20.57 -6.36 28.16
C VAL A 296 -20.19 -4.87 28.07
N GLN A 297 -19.02 -4.48 28.58
CA GLN A 297 -18.46 -3.13 28.41
C GLN A 297 -17.83 -2.97 27.03
N ARG A 298 -17.11 -4.00 26.55
CA ARG A 298 -16.54 -4.05 25.20
C ARG A 298 -17.64 -3.90 24.14
N GLN A 299 -18.68 -4.73 24.21
CA GLN A 299 -19.86 -4.69 23.34
C GLN A 299 -20.61 -3.34 23.36
N PHE A 300 -20.53 -2.60 24.46
CA PHE A 300 -21.12 -1.26 24.56
C PHE A 300 -20.21 -0.16 23.98
N GLY A 301 -18.88 -0.36 24.02
CA GLY A 301 -17.90 0.46 23.31
C GLY A 301 -17.90 0.22 21.79
N GLU A 302 -18.00 -1.04 21.38
CA GLU A 302 -18.20 -1.45 19.98
C GLU A 302 -19.49 -0.84 19.41
N LEU A 303 -20.58 -0.81 20.18
CA LEU A 303 -21.81 -0.12 19.77
C LEU A 303 -21.62 1.41 19.61
N ARG A 304 -20.77 2.04 20.43
CA ARG A 304 -20.44 3.47 20.34
C ARG A 304 -19.68 3.81 19.05
N GLN A 305 -18.77 2.92 18.63
CA GLN A 305 -18.06 2.99 17.35
C GLN A 305 -19.01 2.72 16.15
N ILE A 306 -19.89 1.71 16.25
CA ILE A 306 -20.91 1.43 15.22
C ILE A 306 -21.90 2.59 15.03
N MET A 307 -22.29 3.29 16.09
CA MET A 307 -23.18 4.45 15.96
C MET A 307 -22.55 5.64 15.21
N SER A 308 -21.21 5.69 15.11
CA SER A 308 -20.48 6.64 14.26
C SER A 308 -20.08 6.10 12.89
N GLY A 309 -20.58 4.92 12.48
CA GLY A 309 -20.28 4.34 11.18
C GLY A 309 -19.00 3.51 11.10
N THR A 310 -18.33 3.25 12.23
CA THR A 310 -17.17 2.34 12.29
C THR A 310 -17.64 0.87 12.35
N VAL A 311 -17.07 -0.03 11.55
CA VAL A 311 -17.40 -1.49 11.63
C VAL A 311 -16.21 -2.40 11.87
N THR A 312 -15.00 -1.93 11.59
CA THR A 312 -13.75 -2.66 11.82
C THR A 312 -12.86 -1.88 12.78
N LEU A 313 -12.14 -2.58 13.65
CA LEU A 313 -11.25 -2.03 14.66
C LEU A 313 -10.06 -2.96 14.88
N PHE A 314 -8.90 -2.38 15.17
CA PHE A 314 -7.68 -3.09 15.56
C PHE A 314 -7.19 -2.58 16.92
N GLY A 315 -7.03 -3.43 17.94
CA GLY A 315 -6.47 -2.94 19.21
C GLY A 315 -6.70 -3.76 20.49
N SER A 316 -5.71 -4.57 20.84
CA SER A 316 -5.55 -5.18 22.17
C SER A 316 -6.76 -6.00 22.68
N GLY A 317 -7.42 -6.72 21.77
CA GLY A 317 -8.54 -7.60 22.03
C GLY A 317 -9.88 -7.05 21.52
N GLY A 318 -10.93 -7.87 21.61
CA GLY A 318 -12.29 -7.49 21.21
C GLY A 318 -13.36 -8.09 22.12
N ALA A 319 -14.62 -8.02 21.71
CA ALA A 319 -15.64 -8.99 22.06
C ALA A 319 -16.25 -9.64 20.80
N ASP A 320 -16.66 -10.89 20.94
CA ASP A 320 -17.15 -11.68 19.82
C ASP A 320 -18.46 -11.07 19.26
N GLY A 321 -18.44 -10.79 17.95
CA GLY A 321 -19.63 -10.74 17.11
C GLY A 321 -20.19 -9.37 16.72
N LEU A 322 -19.94 -8.27 17.43
CA LEU A 322 -20.61 -6.99 17.10
C LEU A 322 -19.82 -6.12 16.09
N MET A 323 -18.52 -5.93 16.33
CA MET A 323 -17.58 -5.33 15.37
C MET A 323 -16.63 -6.39 14.84
N ARG A 324 -15.92 -6.06 13.75
CA ARG A 324 -14.77 -6.84 13.29
C ARG A 324 -13.51 -6.36 14.00
N ASN A 325 -13.05 -7.16 14.96
CA ASN A 325 -11.85 -6.89 15.75
C ASN A 325 -10.69 -7.67 15.12
N VAL A 326 -9.92 -7.05 14.23
CA VAL A 326 -9.02 -7.80 13.31
C VAL A 326 -7.72 -8.30 13.94
N ASP A 327 -7.38 -7.88 15.17
CA ASP A 327 -6.27 -8.43 15.96
C ASP A 327 -6.58 -9.74 16.71
N VAL A 328 -7.87 -10.10 16.85
CA VAL A 328 -8.28 -11.34 17.53
C VAL A 328 -8.61 -12.44 16.53
N SER A 329 -7.55 -13.08 16.01
CA SER A 329 -7.61 -14.16 15.01
C SER A 329 -8.80 -15.12 15.20
N SER A 330 -9.53 -15.35 14.10
CA SER A 330 -10.85 -16.02 14.00
C SER A 330 -12.13 -15.15 13.99
N ASP A 331 -12.05 -13.90 13.47
CA ASP A 331 -13.27 -13.24 12.98
C ASP A 331 -13.87 -14.04 11.80
N ALA A 332 -15.04 -14.63 12.04
CA ALA A 332 -15.74 -15.47 11.09
C ALA A 332 -16.34 -14.71 9.89
N ASP A 333 -16.36 -13.37 9.93
CA ASP A 333 -16.88 -12.51 8.88
C ASP A 333 -15.83 -12.03 7.86
N LEU A 334 -14.54 -12.35 8.06
CA LEU A 334 -13.46 -12.14 7.08
C LEU A 334 -12.65 -13.44 6.82
N PRO A 335 -13.28 -14.52 6.33
CA PRO A 335 -12.56 -15.75 6.00
C PRO A 335 -11.47 -15.51 4.95
N GLY A 336 -10.23 -15.89 5.28
CA GLY A 336 -9.05 -15.72 4.43
C GLY A 336 -8.08 -14.64 4.90
N ILE A 337 -8.50 -13.75 5.82
CA ILE A 337 -7.63 -12.70 6.35
C ILE A 337 -6.50 -13.27 7.22
N GLU A 338 -5.27 -12.83 6.98
CA GLU A 338 -4.19 -13.00 7.95
C GLU A 338 -4.27 -11.87 8.99
N THR A 339 -4.22 -12.26 10.26
CA THR A 339 -4.44 -11.39 11.42
C THR A 339 -3.26 -10.45 11.63
N PRO A 340 -3.44 -9.12 11.55
CA PRO A 340 -2.36 -8.17 11.78
C PRO A 340 -1.78 -8.30 13.19
N VAL A 341 -0.46 -8.23 13.32
CA VAL A 341 0.26 -8.59 14.54
C VAL A 341 0.39 -7.38 15.46
N TYR A 342 -0.53 -7.28 16.41
CA TYR A 342 -0.56 -6.25 17.45
C TYR A 342 0.51 -6.50 18.54
N GLU A 343 1.47 -5.58 18.69
CA GLU A 343 2.52 -5.68 19.73
C GLU A 343 2.70 -4.37 20.53
N THR A 344 1.95 -4.22 21.62
CA THR A 344 1.95 -2.96 22.42
C THR A 344 3.32 -2.43 22.85
N PHE A 345 4.33 -3.28 23.09
CA PHE A 345 5.63 -2.85 23.60
C PHE A 345 6.74 -3.79 23.10
N PRO A 346 7.17 -3.70 21.83
CA PRO A 346 8.06 -4.68 21.19
C PRO A 346 9.43 -4.76 21.86
N LEU A 347 9.96 -3.60 22.26
CA LEU A 347 11.11 -3.42 23.14
C LEU A 347 10.75 -3.85 24.56
N HIS A 348 10.54 -5.15 24.73
CA HIS A 348 10.15 -5.74 25.99
C HIS A 348 11.19 -5.44 27.07
N THR A 349 10.71 -5.20 28.29
CA THR A 349 11.60 -5.05 29.44
C THR A 349 10.93 -5.71 30.64
N GLY A 350 11.65 -6.59 31.35
CA GLY A 350 11.13 -7.38 32.47
C GLY A 350 10.59 -6.59 33.67
N SER A 351 10.59 -5.26 33.61
CA SER A 351 9.85 -4.38 34.52
C SER A 351 9.57 -2.97 33.97
N ASN A 352 9.00 -2.83 32.75
CA ASN A 352 8.23 -1.65 32.26
C ASN A 352 8.64 -0.26 32.83
N SER A 353 9.90 0.14 32.77
CA SER A 353 10.39 1.39 33.40
C SER A 353 11.71 1.92 32.82
N LEU A 354 12.13 1.44 31.65
CA LEU A 354 13.35 1.92 31.00
C LEU A 354 13.07 3.17 30.16
N LEU A 355 14.07 4.05 30.17
CA LEU A 355 14.25 5.20 29.31
C LEU A 355 15.73 5.14 28.93
N ILE A 356 16.04 5.00 27.65
CA ILE A 356 17.42 4.85 27.15
C ILE A 356 17.60 5.88 26.04
N ASP A 357 18.30 6.97 26.35
CA ASP A 357 18.44 8.11 25.43
C ASP A 357 19.33 7.84 24.21
N SER A 358 20.09 6.73 24.20
CA SER A 358 20.98 6.37 23.09
C SER A 358 21.43 4.90 23.14
N GLY A 359 21.30 4.20 22.02
CA GLY A 359 21.81 2.83 21.80
C GLY A 359 20.95 1.74 22.42
N CYS A 360 21.13 0.51 21.93
CA CYS A 360 20.11 -0.54 22.07
C CYS A 360 20.41 -1.59 23.16
N THR A 361 21.52 -1.42 23.89
CA THR A 361 21.92 -2.30 24.99
C THR A 361 21.09 -2.05 26.25
N GLY A 362 19.99 -2.79 26.42
CA GLY A 362 19.17 -2.77 27.63
C GLY A 362 17.72 -3.20 27.44
N TYR A 363 17.24 -3.15 26.20
CA TYR A 363 15.99 -3.79 25.79
C TYR A 363 16.15 -5.32 25.75
N ASP A 364 15.05 -6.04 25.91
CA ASP A 364 14.92 -7.51 25.85
C ASP A 364 14.03 -7.80 24.63
N TYR A 365 14.58 -8.36 23.55
CA TYR A 365 13.84 -8.54 22.29
C TYR A 365 13.30 -9.98 22.19
N GLN A 366 12.18 -10.16 21.50
CA GLN A 366 11.55 -11.48 21.32
C GLN A 366 11.93 -12.18 20.00
N THR A 367 12.85 -11.63 19.19
CA THR A 367 13.32 -12.18 17.90
C THR A 367 12.21 -12.35 16.87
N MET A 368 11.57 -11.22 16.52
CA MET A 368 10.48 -11.16 15.53
C MET A 368 10.98 -10.98 14.08
N GLU A 369 12.23 -10.55 13.89
CA GLU A 369 12.85 -10.23 12.57
C GLU A 369 12.78 -11.39 11.56
N GLY A 370 12.86 -12.64 12.04
CA GLY A 370 12.74 -13.83 11.18
C GLY A 370 11.31 -14.26 10.85
N GLU A 371 10.31 -13.66 11.49
CA GLU A 371 8.88 -13.94 11.29
C GLU A 371 8.19 -12.83 10.48
N LEU A 372 8.74 -11.60 10.49
CA LEU A 372 8.18 -10.41 9.82
C LEU A 372 7.83 -10.62 8.32
N PRO A 373 8.62 -11.30 7.47
CA PRO A 373 8.25 -11.54 6.06
C PRO A 373 7.09 -12.53 5.86
N GLY A 374 6.60 -13.14 6.94
CA GLY A 374 5.40 -14.00 6.97
C GLY A 374 4.27 -13.36 7.78
N MET A 375 4.22 -12.03 7.85
CA MET A 375 3.13 -11.27 8.45
C MET A 375 2.50 -10.34 7.41
N ASN A 376 1.18 -10.37 7.29
CA ASN A 376 0.42 -9.41 6.49
C ASN A 376 0.61 -7.94 6.95
N ALA A 377 0.63 -7.69 8.26
CA ALA A 377 1.06 -6.42 8.84
C ALA A 377 1.56 -6.61 10.28
N TYR A 378 2.56 -5.82 10.68
CA TYR A 378 3.15 -5.81 12.02
C TYR A 378 2.99 -4.41 12.64
N VAL A 379 2.29 -4.30 13.78
CA VAL A 379 1.75 -3.03 14.26
C VAL A 379 2.05 -2.76 15.75
N PRO A 380 3.22 -2.19 16.08
CA PRO A 380 3.62 -1.87 17.46
C PRO A 380 3.57 -0.38 17.85
N HIS A 381 3.52 -0.10 19.17
CA HIS A 381 3.75 1.25 19.73
C HIS A 381 5.25 1.57 19.83
N VAL A 382 5.72 2.49 18.99
CA VAL A 382 7.14 2.90 18.88
C VAL A 382 7.24 4.43 18.88
N SER A 383 8.20 4.97 19.62
CA SER A 383 8.48 6.41 19.68
C SER A 383 7.28 7.28 20.11
N GLU A 384 6.44 6.75 20.99
CA GLU A 384 5.36 7.51 21.66
C GLU A 384 5.96 8.44 22.75
N GLY A 385 6.35 9.63 22.30
CA GLY A 385 6.89 10.72 23.13
C GLY A 385 7.76 11.70 22.34
N VAL A 386 8.23 12.75 22.99
CA VAL A 386 9.07 13.84 22.41
C VAL A 386 10.49 13.88 22.97
N SER A 387 10.95 12.76 23.55
CA SER A 387 12.27 12.64 24.21
C SER A 387 13.24 11.80 23.39
N ALA A 388 14.54 12.01 23.61
CA ALA A 388 15.59 11.17 23.01
C ALA A 388 15.38 9.67 23.30
N ALA A 389 14.87 9.33 24.50
CA ALA A 389 14.47 7.96 24.84
C ALA A 389 13.36 7.40 23.95
N ALA A 390 12.42 8.23 23.48
CA ALA A 390 11.35 7.80 22.56
C ALA A 390 11.91 7.61 21.14
N ARG A 391 12.71 8.57 20.65
CA ARG A 391 13.42 8.44 19.36
C ARG A 391 14.27 7.18 19.30
N ASN A 392 15.03 6.90 20.37
CA ASN A 392 15.92 5.74 20.44
C ASN A 392 15.20 4.39 20.28
N GLU A 393 13.89 4.31 20.49
CA GLU A 393 13.12 3.08 20.24
C GLU A 393 13.06 2.74 18.74
N PHE A 394 12.78 3.74 17.89
CA PHE A 394 12.85 3.61 16.43
C PHE A 394 14.27 3.23 15.98
N LEU A 395 15.31 3.91 16.51
CA LEU A 395 16.72 3.59 16.20
C LEU A 395 17.11 2.12 16.52
N CYS A 396 16.41 1.50 17.47
CA CYS A 396 16.61 0.11 17.91
C CYS A 396 15.70 -0.93 17.22
N MET A 397 14.80 -0.47 16.34
CA MET A 397 13.93 -1.32 15.52
C MET A 397 14.15 -1.11 14.01
N SER A 398 14.88 -0.07 13.59
CA SER A 398 15.21 0.23 12.20
C SER A 398 16.50 -0.42 11.69
N GLY A 399 17.08 -1.35 12.46
CA GLY A 399 18.34 -2.03 12.10
C GLY A 399 19.60 -1.16 12.14
N MET A 400 19.51 0.13 12.51
CA MET A 400 20.66 1.06 12.50
C MET A 400 21.73 0.73 13.56
N ASP A 401 21.34 0.34 14.77
CA ASP A 401 22.27 -0.21 15.77
C ASP A 401 22.29 -1.74 15.68
N THR A 402 23.47 -2.33 15.48
CA THR A 402 23.64 -3.79 15.43
C THR A 402 23.44 -4.49 16.80
N ALA A 403 23.04 -3.76 17.83
CA ALA A 403 22.54 -4.27 19.11
C ALA A 403 21.00 -4.15 19.28
N GLY A 404 20.28 -3.71 18.25
CA GLY A 404 18.81 -3.78 18.13
C GLY A 404 18.34 -4.98 17.29
N GLU A 405 17.08 -4.94 16.85
CA GLU A 405 16.53 -5.81 15.79
C GLU A 405 16.16 -4.97 14.56
N ASN A 406 16.02 -5.60 13.40
CA ASN A 406 15.47 -4.95 12.21
C ASN A 406 13.99 -5.34 12.01
N LEU A 407 13.10 -4.52 12.54
CA LEU A 407 11.64 -4.64 12.53
C LEU A 407 10.99 -3.45 11.81
N LEU A 408 11.67 -2.93 10.78
CA LEU A 408 11.20 -1.86 9.90
C LEU A 408 11.22 -2.37 8.45
N ALA A 409 10.04 -2.62 7.92
CA ALA A 409 9.79 -3.10 6.56
C ALA A 409 8.48 -2.51 6.00
N ASP A 410 8.17 -2.87 4.77
CA ASP A 410 7.00 -2.45 4.01
C ASP A 410 5.66 -2.83 4.68
N ASN A 411 5.64 -3.93 5.43
CA ASN A 411 4.49 -4.38 6.23
C ASN A 411 4.49 -3.87 7.69
N THR A 412 5.43 -2.99 8.06
CA THR A 412 5.53 -2.43 9.43
C THR A 412 4.75 -1.13 9.57
N THR A 413 3.93 -1.04 10.61
CA THR A 413 3.11 0.14 10.92
C THR A 413 3.33 0.61 12.35
N TYR A 414 3.98 1.75 12.56
CA TYR A 414 4.23 2.28 13.91
C TYR A 414 3.08 3.15 14.42
N ILE A 415 2.56 2.77 15.59
CA ILE A 415 1.50 3.52 16.29
C ILE A 415 2.13 4.73 17.00
N HIS A 416 1.48 5.88 16.90
CA HIS A 416 1.86 7.21 17.41
C HIS A 416 3.05 7.88 16.72
N ALA A 417 4.20 7.22 16.58
CA ALA A 417 5.39 7.69 15.85
C ALA A 417 5.83 9.16 16.13
N ILE A 418 5.61 9.67 17.34
CA ILE A 418 5.78 11.10 17.69
C ILE A 418 7.25 11.53 17.65
N GLY A 419 8.14 10.65 18.11
CA GLY A 419 9.53 10.95 18.41
C GLY A 419 10.50 10.80 17.24
N LEU A 420 10.12 11.24 16.03
CA LEU A 420 10.93 11.12 14.80
C LEU A 420 11.21 12.50 14.18
N ASN A 421 12.37 12.66 13.52
CA ASN A 421 12.72 13.85 12.71
C ASN A 421 12.96 13.46 11.24
N GLY A 422 13.17 14.42 10.33
CA GLY A 422 13.29 14.19 8.87
C GLY A 422 14.18 13.00 8.48
N ALA A 423 15.38 12.89 9.05
CA ALA A 423 16.28 11.75 8.81
C ALA A 423 15.75 10.38 9.30
N ASP A 424 14.97 10.33 10.38
CA ASP A 424 14.30 9.10 10.82
C ASP A 424 13.10 8.77 9.91
N ILE A 425 12.39 9.78 9.42
CA ILE A 425 11.22 9.65 8.54
C ILE A 425 11.65 9.19 7.15
N ASN A 426 12.71 9.76 6.56
CA ASN A 426 13.28 9.33 5.29
C ASN A 426 13.71 7.84 5.37
N LEU A 427 14.33 7.40 6.48
CA LEU A 427 14.63 5.98 6.69
C LEU A 427 13.36 5.10 6.76
N MET A 428 12.25 5.61 7.30
CA MET A 428 10.97 4.90 7.30
C MET A 428 10.39 4.79 5.87
N ALA A 429 10.46 5.88 5.09
CA ALA A 429 10.00 5.94 3.70
C ALA A 429 10.79 4.98 2.80
N ALA A 430 12.12 5.04 2.87
CA ALA A 430 13.06 4.12 2.19
C ALA A 430 13.01 2.66 2.70
N LYS A 431 12.00 2.30 3.50
CA LYS A 431 11.66 0.96 3.97
C LYS A 431 10.18 0.59 3.76
N GLY A 432 9.35 1.48 3.20
CA GLY A 432 7.91 1.29 3.05
C GLY A 432 7.12 1.33 4.37
N GLY A 433 7.72 1.84 5.44
CA GLY A 433 7.10 1.88 6.76
C GLY A 433 5.88 2.80 6.81
N ARG A 434 4.90 2.44 7.65
CA ARG A 434 3.59 3.08 7.74
C ARG A 434 3.35 3.62 9.15
N VAL A 435 2.38 4.52 9.33
CA VAL A 435 2.07 5.14 10.63
C VAL A 435 0.58 5.06 10.95
N ILE A 436 0.25 4.79 12.22
CA ILE A 436 -1.10 5.06 12.76
C ILE A 436 -1.03 6.28 13.66
N TRP A 437 -1.73 7.33 13.24
CA TRP A 437 -1.83 8.62 13.88
C TRP A 437 -3.06 8.69 14.80
N SER A 438 -2.84 9.17 16.02
CA SER A 438 -3.89 9.41 17.02
C SER A 438 -3.75 10.84 17.56
N PRO A 439 -4.13 11.88 16.78
CA PRO A 439 -3.86 13.26 17.14
C PRO A 439 -4.37 13.64 18.53
N ARG A 440 -5.56 13.19 18.93
CA ARG A 440 -6.18 13.57 20.21
C ARG A 440 -5.41 13.03 21.42
N THR A 441 -5.05 11.74 21.39
CA THR A 441 -4.29 11.12 22.50
C THR A 441 -2.88 11.69 22.61
N ASN A 442 -2.25 11.93 21.46
CA ASN A 442 -0.91 12.50 21.37
C ASN A 442 -0.89 13.91 22.00
N ILE A 443 -1.84 14.76 21.59
CA ILE A 443 -2.00 16.12 22.11
C ILE A 443 -2.33 16.15 23.61
N ASP A 444 -3.19 15.26 24.10
CA ASP A 444 -3.62 15.26 25.50
C ASP A 444 -2.51 14.77 26.46
N LEU A 445 -1.71 13.79 26.04
CA LEU A 445 -0.57 13.25 26.78
C LEU A 445 0.70 14.10 26.65
N TYR A 446 1.11 14.43 25.42
CA TYR A 446 2.41 15.04 25.12
C TYR A 446 2.32 16.51 24.77
N GLY A 447 1.14 17.01 24.38
CA GLY A 447 0.94 18.39 23.95
C GLY A 447 1.37 18.62 22.49
N PHE A 448 1.87 17.57 21.85
CA PHE A 448 2.51 17.49 20.54
C PHE A 448 2.01 16.20 19.85
N THR A 449 2.17 16.05 18.54
CA THR A 449 1.83 14.81 17.80
C THR A 449 2.87 14.50 16.73
N ALA A 450 2.82 13.32 16.10
CA ALA A 450 3.68 12.99 14.95
C ALA A 450 3.77 14.13 13.91
N PRO A 451 4.95 14.33 13.31
CA PRO A 451 5.19 15.30 12.24
C PRO A 451 4.57 14.83 10.93
N VAL A 452 3.23 14.77 10.91
CA VAL A 452 2.46 14.10 9.86
C VAL A 452 2.55 14.79 8.50
N THR A 453 2.83 16.09 8.45
CA THR A 453 3.05 16.84 7.21
C THR A 453 4.32 16.33 6.52
N ALA A 454 5.46 16.33 7.23
CA ALA A 454 6.74 15.76 6.81
C ALA A 454 6.62 14.27 6.41
N MET A 455 5.95 13.46 7.24
CA MET A 455 5.68 12.05 6.93
C MET A 455 4.91 11.88 5.62
N HIS A 456 3.89 12.71 5.37
CA HIS A 456 3.11 12.64 4.13
C HIS A 456 3.90 13.14 2.91
N ARG A 457 4.80 14.12 3.07
CA ARG A 457 5.75 14.51 2.01
C ARG A 457 6.73 13.39 1.70
N MET A 458 7.23 12.70 2.72
CA MET A 458 8.02 11.48 2.58
C MET A 458 7.17 10.22 2.31
N GLY A 459 5.99 10.38 1.68
CA GLY A 459 5.17 9.30 1.12
C GLY A 459 4.59 8.27 2.10
N ILE A 460 4.86 8.39 3.40
CA ILE A 460 4.44 7.48 4.47
C ILE A 460 2.91 7.34 4.43
N LYS A 461 2.42 6.10 4.40
CA LYS A 461 0.97 5.86 4.48
C LYS A 461 0.51 5.99 5.94
N ILE A 462 -0.39 6.95 6.16
CA ILE A 462 -0.90 7.34 7.49
C ILE A 462 -2.35 6.86 7.62
N GLY A 463 -2.65 6.13 8.69
CA GLY A 463 -4.02 5.84 9.14
C GLY A 463 -4.39 6.62 10.40
N LEU A 464 -5.69 6.74 10.70
CA LEU A 464 -6.21 7.34 11.94
C LEU A 464 -6.72 6.28 12.93
N GLY A 465 -6.23 6.32 14.16
CA GLY A 465 -6.72 5.49 15.27
C GLY A 465 -7.19 6.34 16.45
N THR A 466 -8.26 5.92 17.14
CA THR A 466 -8.77 6.67 18.31
C THR A 466 -7.90 6.56 19.55
N ASP A 467 -7.06 5.52 19.66
CA ASP A 467 -6.47 5.05 20.93
C ASP A 467 -7.57 4.81 22.00
N TRP A 468 -7.20 4.62 23.27
CA TRP A 468 -8.08 4.44 24.41
C TRP A 468 -8.87 5.70 24.81
N THR A 469 -10.11 5.51 25.24
CA THR A 469 -11.09 6.57 25.57
C THR A 469 -10.77 7.42 26.81
N ILE A 470 -9.53 7.38 27.31
CA ILE A 470 -9.06 8.14 28.49
C ILE A 470 -8.38 9.45 28.08
N THR A 471 -7.65 9.42 26.95
CA THR A 471 -6.92 10.54 26.32
C THR A 471 -7.20 10.62 24.81
N GLY A 472 -7.63 9.53 24.17
CA GLY A 472 -8.09 9.48 22.79
C GLY A 472 -9.57 9.80 22.59
N SER A 473 -10.03 9.70 21.34
CA SER A 473 -11.44 9.95 20.98
C SER A 473 -12.40 8.86 21.48
N MET A 474 -13.69 9.20 21.54
CA MET A 474 -14.73 8.22 21.88
C MET A 474 -15.14 7.32 20.70
N ASN A 475 -14.87 7.75 19.47
CA ASN A 475 -15.07 7.01 18.21
C ASN A 475 -14.41 7.75 17.02
N MET A 476 -14.37 7.11 15.85
CA MET A 476 -13.67 7.62 14.66
C MET A 476 -14.12 8.99 14.17
N LEU A 477 -15.42 9.33 14.20
CA LEU A 477 -15.88 10.66 13.79
C LEU A 477 -15.30 11.77 14.68
N ARG A 478 -15.06 11.50 15.97
CA ARG A 478 -14.39 12.46 16.86
C ARG A 478 -12.87 12.53 16.64
N GLU A 479 -12.22 11.47 16.14
CA GLU A 479 -10.78 11.52 15.80
C GLU A 479 -10.55 12.21 14.44
N LEU A 480 -11.41 11.91 13.44
CA LEU A 480 -11.38 12.55 12.12
C LEU A 480 -11.66 14.06 12.20
N ASN A 481 -12.64 14.47 13.02
CA ASN A 481 -12.85 15.88 13.37
C ASN A 481 -11.64 16.49 14.11
N CYS A 482 -10.91 15.71 14.92
CA CYS A 482 -9.69 16.18 15.59
C CYS A 482 -8.58 16.49 14.58
N ALA A 483 -8.33 15.56 13.65
CA ALA A 483 -7.36 15.71 12.57
C ALA A 483 -7.69 16.91 11.67
N ALA A 484 -8.96 17.07 11.27
CA ALA A 484 -9.41 18.20 10.46
C ALA A 484 -9.35 19.56 11.19
N GLU A 485 -9.73 19.60 12.47
CA GLU A 485 -9.58 20.82 13.29
C GLU A 485 -8.12 21.18 13.51
N LEU A 486 -7.22 20.21 13.63
CA LEU A 486 -5.78 20.44 13.75
C LEU A 486 -5.21 20.95 12.43
N ASN A 487 -5.48 20.26 11.32
CA ASN A 487 -5.06 20.64 9.97
C ASN A 487 -5.42 22.10 9.62
N SER A 488 -6.69 22.47 9.83
CA SER A 488 -7.22 23.81 9.51
C SER A 488 -6.86 24.92 10.52
N ARG A 489 -6.14 24.60 11.60
CA ARG A 489 -5.67 25.58 12.61
C ARG A 489 -4.17 25.64 12.78
N ASN A 490 -3.45 24.57 12.48
CA ASN A 490 -2.06 24.37 12.88
C ASN A 490 -1.17 23.83 11.74
N TYR A 491 -1.71 23.42 10.58
CA TYR A 491 -0.94 22.90 9.43
C TYR A 491 -1.35 23.57 8.11
N ASP A 492 -1.72 24.84 8.13
CA ASP A 492 -2.23 25.64 6.99
C ASP A 492 -3.22 24.93 6.02
N ASN A 493 -4.04 24.00 6.52
CA ASN A 493 -4.95 23.16 5.73
C ASN A 493 -4.29 22.10 4.80
N TYR A 494 -2.97 21.88 4.91
CA TYR A 494 -2.15 20.94 4.10
C TYR A 494 -2.85 19.64 3.66
N PHE A 495 -3.54 18.93 4.57
CA PHE A 495 -4.32 17.76 4.19
C PHE A 495 -5.67 18.13 3.57
N THR A 496 -5.90 17.69 2.32
CA THR A 496 -7.23 17.79 1.71
C THR A 496 -8.28 16.98 2.50
N ASN A 497 -9.56 17.36 2.40
CA ASN A 497 -10.65 16.60 3.02
C ASN A 497 -10.71 15.14 2.50
N TYR A 498 -10.26 14.91 1.27
CA TYR A 498 -10.12 13.58 0.69
C TYR A 498 -9.03 12.76 1.38
N ALA A 499 -7.83 13.32 1.58
CA ALA A 499 -6.74 12.66 2.31
C ALA A 499 -7.18 12.30 3.73
N LEU A 500 -7.74 13.26 4.49
CA LEU A 500 -8.27 13.02 5.84
C LEU A 500 -9.34 11.93 5.87
N TRP A 501 -10.23 11.88 4.88
CA TRP A 501 -11.23 10.81 4.75
C TRP A 501 -10.59 9.44 4.46
N LYS A 502 -9.59 9.36 3.56
CA LYS A 502 -8.85 8.10 3.28
C LYS A 502 -8.16 7.57 4.54
N MET A 503 -7.56 8.45 5.36
CA MET A 503 -6.95 8.07 6.64
C MET A 503 -7.94 7.37 7.60
N ALA A 504 -9.26 7.54 7.43
CA ALA A 504 -10.28 6.86 8.23
C ALA A 504 -10.95 5.66 7.51
N THR A 505 -10.61 5.39 6.25
CA THR A 505 -11.21 4.35 5.38
C THR A 505 -10.16 3.52 4.66
N VAL A 506 -9.65 4.01 3.53
CA VAL A 506 -8.78 3.29 2.58
C VAL A 506 -7.38 3.08 3.15
N ASP A 507 -6.72 4.15 3.57
CA ASP A 507 -5.36 4.07 4.13
C ASP A 507 -5.38 3.33 5.47
N ASN A 508 -6.48 3.46 6.22
CA ASN A 508 -6.70 2.67 7.44
C ASN A 508 -6.86 1.15 7.22
N ALA A 509 -7.20 0.72 6.00
CA ALA A 509 -7.12 -0.69 5.62
C ALA A 509 -5.69 -1.07 5.20
N ILE A 510 -5.00 -0.20 4.46
CA ILE A 510 -3.62 -0.39 3.98
C ILE A 510 -2.64 -0.50 5.17
N VAL A 511 -2.71 0.38 6.18
CA VAL A 511 -1.81 0.30 7.35
C VAL A 511 -2.10 -0.90 8.28
N LEU A 512 -3.12 -1.71 7.96
CA LEU A 512 -3.39 -2.99 8.61
C LEU A 512 -3.20 -4.19 7.67
N GLY A 513 -2.89 -4.00 6.37
CA GLY A 513 -2.85 -5.07 5.37
C GLY A 513 -4.22 -5.73 5.08
N VAL A 514 -5.32 -5.01 5.31
CA VAL A 514 -6.70 -5.57 5.19
C VAL A 514 -7.47 -5.01 4.00
N ASP A 515 -6.83 -4.20 3.16
CA ASP A 515 -7.43 -3.50 2.04
C ASP A 515 -7.91 -4.43 0.92
N GLU A 516 -7.29 -5.60 0.68
CA GLU A 516 -7.86 -6.63 -0.22
C GLU A 516 -9.34 -6.97 0.10
N PHE A 517 -9.73 -6.85 1.38
CA PHE A 517 -11.02 -7.29 1.88
C PHE A 517 -12.02 -6.14 2.11
N ILE A 518 -11.54 -4.97 2.56
CA ILE A 518 -12.37 -3.85 3.06
C ILE A 518 -11.77 -2.47 2.67
N GLY A 519 -12.09 -1.41 3.41
CA GLY A 519 -11.51 -0.07 3.24
C GLY A 519 -12.10 0.76 2.09
N ASP A 520 -12.52 0.13 1.00
CA ASP A 520 -13.02 0.81 -0.21
C ASP A 520 -14.30 0.16 -0.81
N LEU A 521 -15.08 0.95 -1.55
CA LEU A 521 -16.23 0.50 -2.34
C LEU A 521 -15.76 -0.13 -3.67
N VAL A 522 -15.13 -1.29 -3.58
CA VAL A 522 -14.61 -2.04 -4.74
C VAL A 522 -15.35 -3.37 -4.90
N VAL A 523 -15.65 -3.75 -6.15
CA VAL A 523 -16.33 -5.02 -6.47
C VAL A 523 -15.51 -6.20 -5.95
N GLY A 524 -16.15 -7.13 -5.24
CA GLY A 524 -15.49 -8.25 -4.59
C GLY A 524 -15.06 -7.99 -3.14
N ARG A 525 -14.88 -6.74 -2.70
CA ARG A 525 -14.66 -6.42 -1.28
C ARG A 525 -15.96 -6.60 -0.46
N TYR A 526 -15.86 -6.68 0.86
CA TYR A 526 -17.03 -6.83 1.73
C TYR A 526 -17.87 -5.54 1.74
N ALA A 527 -19.19 -5.72 1.86
CA ALA A 527 -20.18 -4.66 1.80
C ALA A 527 -20.28 -3.88 3.12
N ASP A 528 -19.18 -3.24 3.48
CA ASP A 528 -18.99 -2.41 4.66
C ASP A 528 -19.23 -0.96 4.28
N ILE A 529 -20.43 -0.44 4.56
CA ILE A 529 -20.90 0.82 3.99
C ILE A 529 -21.50 1.68 5.08
N ALA A 530 -20.97 2.89 5.25
CA ALA A 530 -21.62 3.95 5.99
C ALA A 530 -22.33 4.93 5.03
N VAL A 531 -23.42 5.52 5.51
CA VAL A 531 -24.12 6.61 4.81
C VAL A 531 -24.29 7.77 5.77
N TYR A 532 -23.94 8.96 5.33
CA TYR A 532 -24.04 10.19 6.12
C TYR A 532 -24.94 11.22 5.44
N ASN A 533 -25.77 11.89 6.23
CA ASN A 533 -26.53 13.04 5.78
C ASN A 533 -25.58 14.18 5.42
N ARG A 534 -25.67 14.72 4.20
CA ARG A 534 -24.74 15.76 3.71
C ARG A 534 -24.81 17.05 4.53
N ASN A 535 -25.92 17.29 5.21
CA ASN A 535 -26.16 18.43 6.10
C ASN A 535 -25.82 19.82 5.50
N GLY A 536 -25.91 19.94 4.17
CA GLY A 536 -25.61 21.18 3.43
C GLY A 536 -24.13 21.43 3.10
N ASN A 537 -23.21 20.53 3.45
CA ASN A 537 -21.80 20.61 3.01
C ASN A 537 -21.70 20.49 1.48
N THR A 538 -20.86 21.31 0.85
CA THR A 538 -20.60 21.25 -0.60
C THR A 538 -19.68 20.09 -0.94
N ASP A 539 -18.53 20.03 -0.30
CA ASP A 539 -17.58 18.91 -0.35
C ASP A 539 -18.21 17.64 0.31
N PRO A 540 -18.20 16.47 -0.37
CA PRO A 540 -18.77 15.24 0.17
C PRO A 540 -17.88 14.53 1.20
N HIS A 541 -16.56 14.71 1.18
CA HIS A 541 -15.63 14.19 2.18
C HIS A 541 -15.74 15.00 3.48
N LEU A 542 -15.79 16.33 3.36
CA LEU A 542 -16.04 17.24 4.47
C LEU A 542 -17.38 16.94 5.16
N ALA A 543 -18.39 16.46 4.41
CA ALA A 543 -19.66 16.02 4.98
C ALA A 543 -19.54 14.77 5.87
N VAL A 544 -18.52 13.92 5.67
CA VAL A 544 -18.17 12.80 6.57
C VAL A 544 -17.35 13.29 7.75
N ILE A 545 -16.36 14.16 7.53
CA ILE A 545 -15.52 14.77 8.58
C ILE A 545 -16.38 15.54 9.60
N ASN A 546 -17.37 16.29 9.13
CA ASN A 546 -18.30 17.06 9.96
C ASN A 546 -19.50 16.23 10.49
N ALA A 547 -19.57 14.93 10.20
CA ALA A 547 -20.68 14.10 10.64
C ALA A 547 -20.60 13.77 12.13
N SER A 548 -21.76 13.59 12.76
CA SER A 548 -21.90 12.96 14.06
C SER A 548 -22.92 11.81 13.99
N VAL A 549 -23.23 11.20 15.13
CA VAL A 549 -24.22 10.12 15.23
C VAL A 549 -25.65 10.53 14.80
N THR A 550 -25.97 11.82 14.72
CA THR A 550 -27.23 12.29 14.12
C THR A 550 -27.21 12.24 12.60
N GLU A 551 -26.06 12.44 11.97
CA GLU A 551 -25.88 12.42 10.52
C GLU A 551 -25.68 10.99 9.99
N THR A 552 -25.18 10.06 10.81
CA THR A 552 -25.09 8.62 10.48
C THR A 552 -26.47 8.04 10.13
N ALA A 553 -26.73 7.91 8.83
CA ALA A 553 -28.02 7.48 8.27
C ALA A 553 -28.14 5.95 8.17
N MET A 554 -27.04 5.25 7.90
CA MET A 554 -27.00 3.81 7.77
C MET A 554 -25.58 3.30 8.01
N VAL A 555 -25.44 2.15 8.65
CA VAL A 555 -24.17 1.45 8.87
C VAL A 555 -24.38 -0.03 8.56
N LEU A 556 -23.68 -0.50 7.53
CA LEU A 556 -23.67 -1.89 7.08
C LEU A 556 -22.31 -2.53 7.37
N ARG A 557 -22.32 -3.78 7.85
CA ARG A 557 -21.16 -4.68 7.90
C ARG A 557 -21.51 -5.90 7.06
N GLY A 558 -20.80 -6.14 5.96
CA GLY A 558 -21.06 -7.25 5.05
C GLY A 558 -22.53 -7.31 4.56
N ALA A 559 -23.12 -6.16 4.24
CA ALA A 559 -24.53 -5.97 3.88
C ALA A 559 -25.58 -6.28 4.99
N GLU A 560 -25.18 -6.55 6.25
CA GLU A 560 -26.08 -6.54 7.41
C GLU A 560 -26.18 -5.14 8.03
N PHE A 561 -27.40 -4.67 8.28
CA PHE A 561 -27.66 -3.36 8.88
C PHE A 561 -27.49 -3.42 10.40
N LEU A 562 -26.52 -2.67 10.93
CA LEU A 562 -26.21 -2.62 12.37
C LEU A 562 -26.85 -1.42 13.08
N SER A 563 -26.84 -0.25 12.43
CA SER A 563 -27.29 1.03 12.97
C SER A 563 -27.76 2.00 11.87
N GLY A 564 -28.62 2.97 12.19
CA GLY A 564 -29.02 4.04 11.29
C GLY A 564 -30.42 4.60 11.52
N ASP A 565 -30.96 5.32 10.55
CA ASP A 565 -32.31 5.89 10.56
C ASP A 565 -33.38 4.78 10.74
N ALA A 566 -34.32 5.01 11.66
CA ALA A 566 -35.30 3.99 12.06
C ALA A 566 -36.25 3.58 10.92
N ASN A 567 -36.41 4.38 9.86
CA ASN A 567 -37.18 3.98 8.68
C ASN A 567 -36.46 2.89 7.87
N LEU A 568 -35.13 2.97 7.72
CA LEU A 568 -34.32 1.97 7.00
C LEU A 568 -34.28 0.65 7.76
N ALA A 569 -34.15 0.72 9.09
CA ALA A 569 -34.21 -0.44 9.97
C ALA A 569 -35.50 -1.28 9.82
N THR A 570 -36.63 -0.68 9.41
CA THR A 570 -37.89 -1.43 9.17
C THR A 570 -37.86 -2.37 7.95
N VAL A 571 -36.86 -2.24 7.07
CA VAL A 571 -36.74 -3.03 5.83
C VAL A 571 -35.39 -3.75 5.72
N LEU A 572 -34.31 -3.13 6.19
CA LEU A 572 -32.96 -3.72 6.11
C LEU A 572 -32.58 -4.53 7.36
N GLY A 573 -33.00 -4.08 8.54
CA GLY A 573 -32.60 -4.62 9.82
C GLY A 573 -33.49 -5.75 10.34
N SER A 574 -32.91 -6.57 11.22
CA SER A 574 -33.61 -7.60 12.01
C SER A 574 -33.35 -7.41 13.49
N ASN A 575 -34.38 -7.65 14.31
CA ASN A 575 -34.34 -7.61 15.78
C ASN A 575 -33.81 -6.29 16.40
N CYS A 576 -34.02 -5.16 15.71
CA CYS A 576 -33.52 -3.86 16.15
C CYS A 576 -34.38 -3.20 17.23
N ASP A 577 -33.73 -2.51 18.16
CA ASP A 577 -34.36 -1.58 19.10
C ASP A 577 -34.31 -0.14 18.53
N ASN A 578 -35.33 0.66 18.85
CA ASN A 578 -35.32 2.09 18.53
C ASN A 578 -34.61 2.89 19.62
N ILE A 579 -33.83 3.89 19.22
CA ILE A 579 -33.11 4.81 20.09
C ILE A 579 -33.30 6.25 19.60
N ASP A 580 -33.53 7.15 20.55
CA ASP A 580 -33.62 8.60 20.31
C ASP A 580 -32.21 9.18 20.39
N VAL A 581 -31.66 9.58 19.24
CA VAL A 581 -30.34 10.18 19.12
C VAL A 581 -30.56 11.67 18.92
N CYS A 582 -30.58 12.41 20.02
CA CYS A 582 -30.63 13.88 20.04
C CYS A 582 -31.87 14.51 19.40
N GLY A 583 -32.97 13.75 19.30
CA GLY A 583 -34.20 14.13 18.58
C GLY A 583 -34.43 13.31 17.31
N GLU A 584 -33.38 12.70 16.74
CA GLU A 584 -33.48 11.86 15.55
C GLU A 584 -33.82 10.41 15.89
N ALA A 585 -34.77 9.85 15.14
CA ALA A 585 -35.27 8.50 15.35
C ALA A 585 -34.35 7.48 14.66
N LYS A 586 -33.44 6.89 15.43
CA LYS A 586 -32.50 5.84 14.97
C LYS A 586 -32.92 4.46 15.48
N SER A 587 -32.27 3.41 14.97
CA SER A 587 -32.38 2.04 15.48
C SER A 587 -31.01 1.35 15.49
N VAL A 588 -30.82 0.40 16.41
CA VAL A 588 -29.60 -0.44 16.52
C VAL A 588 -29.98 -1.92 16.63
N CYS A 589 -29.23 -2.81 15.97
CA CYS A 589 -29.64 -4.19 15.69
C CYS A 589 -28.87 -5.30 16.44
N VAL A 590 -28.26 -4.92 17.58
CA VAL A 590 -27.35 -5.75 18.42
C VAL A 590 -27.84 -7.15 18.81
N GLN A 591 -29.13 -7.46 18.69
CA GLN A 591 -29.67 -8.77 19.08
C GLN A 591 -29.29 -9.89 18.10
N ASN A 592 -28.93 -9.59 16.85
CA ASN A 592 -28.51 -10.60 15.88
C ASN A 592 -27.19 -11.25 16.33
N ASP A 593 -26.21 -10.42 16.68
CA ASP A 593 -24.87 -10.85 17.13
C ASP A 593 -24.85 -11.28 18.60
N LEU A 594 -25.36 -10.42 19.50
CA LEU A 594 -25.17 -10.60 20.94
C LEU A 594 -26.21 -11.52 21.59
N GLY A 595 -27.26 -11.92 20.86
CA GLY A 595 -28.41 -12.65 21.39
C GLY A 595 -29.23 -11.89 22.44
N THR A 596 -28.90 -10.62 22.71
CA THR A 596 -29.62 -9.71 23.62
C THR A 596 -29.91 -8.40 22.91
N ASN A 597 -31.10 -7.84 23.17
CA ASN A 597 -31.48 -6.52 22.71
C ASN A 597 -30.76 -5.42 23.53
N LEU A 598 -30.78 -4.17 23.06
CA LEU A 598 -30.15 -2.99 23.67
C LEU A 598 -30.56 -2.81 25.14
N ALA A 599 -31.83 -3.07 25.47
CA ALA A 599 -32.32 -2.97 26.85
C ALA A 599 -31.68 -4.04 27.77
N GLY A 600 -31.47 -5.26 27.26
CA GLY A 600 -30.76 -6.33 27.96
C GLY A 600 -29.25 -6.08 28.08
N LEU A 601 -28.61 -5.54 27.04
CA LEU A 601 -27.22 -5.09 27.05
C LEU A 601 -27.01 -4.01 28.12
N THR A 602 -27.81 -2.94 28.06
CA THR A 602 -27.79 -1.82 29.02
C THR A 602 -28.08 -2.29 30.45
N THR A 603 -29.01 -3.23 30.64
CA THR A 603 -29.30 -3.81 31.97
C THR A 603 -28.12 -4.60 32.52
N SER A 604 -27.44 -5.36 31.66
CA SER A 604 -26.28 -6.20 32.03
C SER A 604 -25.07 -5.34 32.35
N LEU A 605 -24.81 -4.29 31.57
CA LEU A 605 -23.79 -3.27 31.84
C LEU A 605 -24.05 -2.59 33.19
N ASN A 606 -25.26 -2.07 33.40
CA ASN A 606 -25.63 -1.38 34.64
C ASN A 606 -25.56 -2.28 35.89
N ALA A 607 -25.69 -3.60 35.72
CA ALA A 607 -25.51 -4.58 36.79
C ALA A 607 -24.03 -4.92 37.08
N THR A 608 -23.14 -4.73 36.12
CA THR A 608 -21.69 -5.02 36.25
C THR A 608 -20.92 -3.85 36.87
N VAL A 609 -21.17 -2.61 36.43
CA VAL A 609 -20.37 -1.43 36.83
C VAL A 609 -21.11 -0.42 37.71
N GLY A 610 -22.38 -0.13 37.44
CA GLY A 610 -23.12 0.92 38.13
C GLY A 610 -24.02 1.72 37.18
N THR A 611 -24.27 2.99 37.51
CA THR A 611 -25.17 3.86 36.72
C THR A 611 -24.75 5.34 36.72
N GLY A 612 -23.60 5.66 37.33
CA GLY A 612 -22.97 6.96 37.20
C GLY A 612 -22.19 7.07 35.89
N PHE A 613 -21.97 8.30 35.44
CA PHE A 613 -21.14 8.59 34.26
C PHE A 613 -19.71 8.04 34.37
N TYR A 614 -19.14 8.03 35.58
CA TYR A 614 -17.84 7.42 35.86
C TYR A 614 -17.84 5.88 35.85
N ASP A 615 -19.02 5.26 35.87
CA ASP A 615 -19.21 3.80 35.78
C ASP A 615 -19.47 3.37 34.31
N VAL A 616 -20.17 4.21 33.54
CA VAL A 616 -20.60 3.97 32.15
C VAL A 616 -20.41 5.22 31.29
N TYR A 617 -19.43 5.19 30.39
CA TYR A 617 -19.24 6.23 29.36
C TYR A 617 -20.26 6.04 28.21
N PRO A 618 -21.08 7.07 27.85
CA PRO A 618 -22.22 6.92 26.93
C PRO A 618 -21.92 6.39 25.51
N LEU A 619 -22.98 6.01 24.80
CA LEU A 619 -22.94 5.65 23.37
C LEU A 619 -22.76 6.87 22.45
N PHE A 620 -23.18 8.05 22.89
CA PHE A 620 -23.07 9.31 22.14
C PHE A 620 -23.33 10.52 23.06
N PHE A 621 -23.06 11.71 22.52
CA PHE A 621 -23.44 13.01 23.07
C PHE A 621 -24.12 13.83 21.96
N CYS A 622 -24.89 14.86 22.34
CA CYS A 622 -25.60 15.77 21.43
C CYS A 622 -24.91 17.14 21.29
N GLU A 623 -23.80 17.29 22.00
CA GLU A 623 -22.87 18.43 22.05
C GLU A 623 -21.47 17.78 22.24
N THR A 624 -20.40 18.58 22.31
CA THR A 624 -19.04 18.07 22.61
C THR A 624 -19.06 17.15 23.86
N PRO A 625 -18.45 15.95 23.82
CA PRO A 625 -18.40 15.04 24.96
C PRO A 625 -17.88 15.68 26.25
N TYR A 626 -18.45 15.30 27.40
CA TYR A 626 -18.02 15.86 28.68
C TYR A 626 -16.58 15.46 28.99
N ALA A 627 -15.74 16.47 29.20
CA ALA A 627 -14.30 16.33 29.40
C ALA A 627 -13.59 15.60 28.25
N GLU A 628 -14.03 15.80 27.00
CA GLU A 628 -13.31 15.32 25.83
C GLU A 628 -11.84 15.81 25.84
N PRO A 629 -10.86 14.93 25.57
CA PRO A 629 -9.46 15.29 25.44
C PRO A 629 -9.20 16.32 24.31
N SER A 630 -8.10 17.08 24.42
CA SER A 630 -7.84 18.24 23.55
C SER A 630 -7.45 17.86 22.11
N CYS A 631 -7.89 18.66 21.13
CA CYS A 631 -7.34 18.70 19.76
C CYS A 631 -6.50 19.95 19.49
N ILE A 632 -6.27 20.76 20.53
CA ILE A 632 -5.38 21.91 20.50
C ILE A 632 -4.07 21.47 21.18
N PRO A 633 -2.93 21.41 20.47
CA PRO A 633 -1.64 21.13 21.07
C PRO A 633 -1.30 22.22 22.09
N ALA A 634 -0.64 21.89 23.20
CA ALA A 634 -0.31 22.88 24.22
C ALA A 634 0.67 22.31 25.25
N ARG A 635 1.72 23.07 25.59
CA ARG A 635 2.68 22.72 26.66
C ARG A 635 2.91 23.95 27.54
N VAL A 636 2.49 23.88 28.81
CA VAL A 636 2.26 25.09 29.63
C VAL A 636 3.58 25.73 30.11
N GLY A 637 3.92 26.86 29.50
CA GLY A 637 5.20 27.55 29.70
C GLY A 637 6.18 27.34 28.55
N GLU A 638 5.78 26.54 27.56
CA GLU A 638 6.41 26.40 26.24
C GLU A 638 5.49 27.13 25.23
N TYR A 639 4.30 26.60 24.91
CA TYR A 639 3.40 27.15 23.88
C TYR A 639 1.89 26.89 24.11
N THR A 640 1.04 27.40 23.21
CA THR A 640 -0.44 27.38 23.37
C THR A 640 -1.23 26.63 22.30
N GLY A 641 -0.67 26.42 21.10
CA GLY A 641 -1.32 25.79 19.93
C GLY A 641 -2.57 26.50 19.40
N VAL A 642 -2.78 27.76 19.83
CA VAL A 642 -3.89 28.60 19.38
C VAL A 642 -3.30 29.77 18.57
N PRO A 643 -3.47 29.78 17.23
CA PRO A 643 -3.13 30.88 16.36
C PRO A 643 -3.40 32.27 16.95
N ALA A 644 -2.35 33.09 16.95
CA ALA A 644 -2.34 34.45 17.45
C ALA A 644 -1.90 35.43 16.34
N ALA A 645 -1.21 36.51 16.71
CA ALA A 645 -0.69 37.49 15.75
C ALA A 645 0.78 37.74 16.09
N GLY A 646 1.70 37.25 15.26
CA GLY A 646 3.11 37.06 15.62
C GLY A 646 3.37 35.73 16.33
N ASP A 647 2.65 34.67 15.94
CA ASP A 647 2.60 33.28 16.44
C ASP A 647 1.39 32.65 15.70
N ALA A 648 1.50 32.47 14.36
CA ALA A 648 0.34 32.28 13.49
C ALA A 648 -0.23 30.86 13.46
N ASP A 649 0.57 29.84 13.77
CA ASP A 649 0.16 28.45 13.93
C ASP A 649 -0.06 28.04 15.41
N GLY A 650 0.43 28.84 16.37
CA GLY A 650 0.35 28.59 17.81
C GLY A 650 1.54 27.83 18.42
N ASP A 651 2.63 27.59 17.69
CA ASP A 651 3.82 26.85 18.15
C ASP A 651 4.59 27.56 19.29
N GLY A 652 4.41 28.88 19.46
CA GLY A 652 5.00 29.69 20.53
C GLY A 652 6.39 30.27 20.25
N ILE A 653 6.95 30.05 19.06
CA ILE A 653 7.92 30.93 18.39
C ILE A 653 7.12 32.13 17.83
N ALA A 654 7.73 32.96 16.99
CA ALA A 654 7.08 34.13 16.38
C ALA A 654 7.40 34.17 14.89
N ASP A 655 6.46 34.63 14.05
CA ASP A 655 6.54 34.62 12.58
C ASP A 655 7.85 35.20 11.95
N ASP A 656 8.71 35.90 12.71
CA ASP A 656 10.03 36.43 12.29
C ASP A 656 11.26 35.80 12.97
N GLU A 657 11.08 34.76 13.79
CA GLU A 657 12.12 33.90 14.41
C GLU A 657 11.88 32.39 14.15
N ASP A 658 10.86 32.05 13.35
CA ASP A 658 10.26 30.73 13.12
C ASP A 658 10.63 30.15 11.74
N ASN A 659 10.96 28.84 11.65
CA ASN A 659 11.25 28.16 10.38
C ASN A 659 10.05 27.49 9.69
N CYS A 660 8.87 27.46 10.33
CA CYS A 660 7.60 27.05 9.72
C CYS A 660 6.41 27.95 10.11
N PRO A 661 6.39 29.26 9.75
CA PRO A 661 5.44 30.25 10.29
C PRO A 661 3.92 29.96 10.21
N ASN A 662 3.48 28.96 9.43
CA ASN A 662 2.07 28.54 9.34
C ASN A 662 1.83 27.06 9.72
N VAL A 663 2.87 26.28 10.11
CA VAL A 663 2.82 24.82 10.24
C VAL A 663 3.55 24.33 11.50
N PHE A 664 2.76 24.00 12.51
CA PHE A 664 3.13 23.68 13.90
C PHE A 664 4.21 22.59 14.03
N ASN A 665 5.43 23.03 14.35
CA ASN A 665 6.63 22.18 14.52
C ASN A 665 7.46 22.44 15.81
N PRO A 666 6.87 22.75 16.98
CA PRO A 666 7.61 23.42 18.05
C PRO A 666 8.76 22.64 18.70
N PRO A 667 9.79 23.33 19.21
CA PRO A 667 11.02 22.74 19.69
C PRO A 667 10.86 21.54 20.66
N ARG A 668 11.27 20.35 20.23
CA ARG A 668 11.16 19.13 21.05
C ARG A 668 12.41 18.86 21.90
N PRO A 669 12.27 18.22 23.08
CA PRO A 669 13.41 17.77 23.90
C PRO A 669 14.40 16.83 23.20
N MET A 670 13.93 16.03 22.24
CA MET A 670 14.78 15.18 21.38
C MET A 670 15.68 15.98 20.43
N ASP A 671 15.21 17.13 19.95
CA ASP A 671 15.91 18.00 18.99
C ASP A 671 16.74 19.08 19.71
N ASN A 672 17.05 18.85 20.99
CA ASN A 672 17.79 19.74 21.88
C ASN A 672 17.12 21.10 22.17
N GLY A 673 15.86 21.29 21.78
CA GLY A 673 15.12 22.54 21.97
C GLY A 673 15.38 23.59 20.89
N ILE A 674 15.55 23.16 19.64
CA ILE A 674 15.28 23.95 18.42
C ILE A 674 14.12 23.28 17.64
N GLN A 675 13.53 24.00 16.68
CA GLN A 675 12.65 23.42 15.66
C GLN A 675 13.45 22.42 14.79
N SER A 676 12.75 21.54 14.07
CA SER A 676 13.41 20.57 13.19
C SER A 676 13.73 21.21 11.85
N ASP A 677 14.96 20.98 11.41
CA ASP A 677 15.59 21.39 10.14
C ASP A 677 16.81 20.46 10.02
N VAL A 678 16.80 19.56 9.03
CA VAL A 678 17.74 18.43 8.96
C VAL A 678 18.88 18.59 7.96
N ASP A 679 18.70 19.38 6.90
CA ASP A 679 19.69 19.66 5.84
C ASP A 679 20.25 21.09 5.88
N ASN A 680 19.59 22.01 6.60
CA ASN A 680 20.08 23.32 7.07
C ASN A 680 20.03 24.45 6.03
N ASP A 681 18.98 24.53 5.20
CA ASP A 681 18.71 25.73 4.37
C ASP A 681 18.04 26.87 5.16
N GLY A 682 17.04 26.56 5.99
CA GLY A 682 16.31 27.51 6.83
C GLY A 682 14.80 27.31 6.89
N ASP A 683 14.20 26.47 6.05
CA ASP A 683 12.83 25.99 6.22
C ASP A 683 12.83 24.78 7.20
N GLY A 684 11.68 24.43 7.78
CA GLY A 684 11.60 23.36 8.80
C GLY A 684 10.96 22.06 8.33
N ASP A 685 11.37 20.92 8.89
CA ASP A 685 10.99 19.57 8.39
C ASP A 685 9.48 19.43 8.09
N GLU A 686 8.63 20.02 8.93
CA GLU A 686 7.17 19.95 8.82
C GLU A 686 6.55 20.86 7.75
N CYS A 687 7.19 21.95 7.30
CA CYS A 687 6.67 22.87 6.28
C CYS A 687 7.43 22.81 4.95
N ASP A 688 8.71 22.48 4.98
CA ASP A 688 9.60 22.28 3.84
C ASP A 688 9.04 21.22 2.86
N PRO A 689 8.98 21.49 1.54
CA PRO A 689 8.64 20.50 0.50
C PRO A 689 9.52 19.24 0.50
N CYS A 690 10.83 19.36 0.78
CA CYS A 690 11.84 18.33 0.55
C CYS A 690 12.79 18.08 1.75
N PRO A 691 12.31 17.55 2.90
CA PRO A 691 13.04 17.56 4.19
C PRO A 691 14.21 16.58 4.37
N THR A 692 15.05 16.46 3.34
CA THR A 692 16.45 15.99 3.40
C THR A 692 17.35 16.62 2.33
N ASP A 693 16.84 17.53 1.49
CA ASP A 693 17.53 18.10 0.33
C ASP A 693 17.41 19.65 0.34
N ALA A 694 18.40 20.30 0.94
CA ALA A 694 18.47 21.77 1.10
C ALA A 694 18.40 22.58 -0.21
N ASP A 695 17.78 23.76 -0.13
CA ASP A 695 17.62 24.77 -1.18
C ASP A 695 16.78 24.29 -2.41
N THR A 696 15.89 23.29 -2.27
CA THR A 696 15.10 22.76 -3.41
C THR A 696 13.65 22.36 -3.08
N ASN A 697 12.73 22.67 -4.01
CA ASN A 697 11.33 22.19 -4.01
C ASN A 697 11.15 20.86 -4.78
N VAL A 698 12.23 20.30 -5.33
CA VAL A 698 12.28 19.01 -6.03
C VAL A 698 13.19 18.06 -5.24
N CYS A 699 12.62 16.97 -4.75
CA CYS A 699 13.18 16.16 -3.67
C CYS A 699 13.84 14.88 -4.21
N THR A 700 14.81 14.29 -3.50
CA THR A 700 15.31 12.93 -3.83
C THR A 700 14.39 11.80 -3.38
N PHE A 701 13.39 12.12 -2.54
CA PHE A 701 12.13 11.40 -2.42
C PHE A 701 11.01 12.43 -2.66
N ASP A 702 10.42 12.44 -3.85
CA ASP A 702 9.30 13.34 -4.16
C ASP A 702 7.98 12.71 -3.63
N PRO A 703 7.12 13.41 -2.87
CA PRO A 703 5.80 12.89 -2.48
C PRO A 703 4.94 12.41 -3.65
N ASN A 704 5.17 13.00 -4.82
CA ASN A 704 4.50 12.63 -6.05
C ASN A 704 5.17 11.44 -6.74
N ASP A 705 6.32 10.92 -6.31
CA ASP A 705 7.11 9.80 -6.87
C ASP A 705 7.50 8.86 -5.71
N VAL A 706 6.61 7.91 -5.39
CA VAL A 706 6.64 7.21 -4.08
C VAL A 706 7.73 6.14 -3.96
N ASP A 707 8.48 5.85 -5.03
CA ASP A 707 9.61 4.93 -5.04
C ASP A 707 10.96 5.58 -5.44
N GLY A 708 10.96 6.81 -5.94
CA GLY A 708 12.14 7.67 -6.09
C GLY A 708 12.89 7.44 -7.40
N ASP A 709 12.17 7.38 -8.53
CA ASP A 709 12.72 7.09 -9.85
C ASP A 709 12.91 8.34 -10.74
N GLY A 710 12.28 9.46 -10.40
CA GLY A 710 12.17 10.69 -11.18
C GLY A 710 10.84 10.87 -11.93
N ARG A 711 9.77 10.16 -11.56
CA ARG A 711 8.47 10.17 -12.25
C ARG A 711 7.29 10.32 -11.29
N PRO A 712 6.49 11.40 -11.42
CA PRO A 712 5.32 11.56 -10.58
C PRO A 712 4.23 10.51 -10.83
N ASN A 713 3.89 9.69 -9.82
CA ASN A 713 2.76 8.75 -9.59
C ASN A 713 1.47 8.94 -10.42
N ALA A 714 1.14 10.18 -10.82
CA ALA A 714 -0.04 10.50 -11.63
C ALA A 714 0.20 10.40 -13.15
N SER A 715 1.46 10.47 -13.55
CA SER A 715 2.02 10.31 -14.90
C SER A 715 2.89 9.06 -15.04
N ASP A 716 3.37 8.53 -13.92
CA ASP A 716 4.14 7.32 -13.78
C ASP A 716 3.25 6.08 -13.98
N ASN A 717 3.77 5.13 -14.76
CA ASN A 717 3.14 3.84 -15.02
C ASN A 717 3.50 2.75 -13.98
N CYS A 718 4.37 3.01 -13.01
CA CYS A 718 4.69 2.11 -11.89
C CYS A 718 4.80 2.78 -10.50
N PRO A 719 3.76 3.44 -9.93
CA PRO A 719 3.82 4.33 -8.73
C PRO A 719 4.31 3.78 -7.37
N PHE A 720 4.88 2.58 -7.34
CA PHE A 720 5.47 1.91 -6.18
C PHE A 720 6.69 1.01 -6.54
N ILE A 721 7.17 0.99 -7.80
CA ILE A 721 8.30 0.18 -8.28
C ILE A 721 9.12 0.91 -9.38
N ALA A 722 10.14 1.65 -8.95
CA ALA A 722 11.02 2.52 -9.75
C ALA A 722 11.47 2.02 -11.13
N ASN A 723 11.15 2.80 -12.19
CA ASN A 723 11.52 2.57 -13.59
C ASN A 723 11.78 3.89 -14.37
N PRO A 724 12.87 4.64 -14.09
CA PRO A 724 13.04 6.08 -14.47
C PRO A 724 12.82 6.43 -15.95
N LEU A 725 13.02 5.45 -16.82
CA LEU A 725 12.90 5.56 -18.27
C LEU A 725 11.45 5.44 -18.77
N GLN A 726 10.50 5.13 -17.90
CA GLN A 726 9.09 4.86 -18.21
C GLN A 726 8.93 3.86 -19.36
N GLU A 727 9.79 2.84 -19.33
CA GLU A 727 9.72 1.71 -20.25
C GLU A 727 8.36 1.03 -20.05
N ASN A 728 7.58 1.00 -21.12
CA ASN A 728 6.26 0.38 -21.27
C ASN A 728 6.21 -0.09 -22.73
N ALA A 729 6.72 -1.29 -23.01
CA ALA A 729 7.07 -1.70 -24.37
C ALA A 729 5.86 -2.05 -25.25
N ASP A 730 4.65 -2.10 -24.68
CA ASP A 730 3.39 -2.37 -25.39
C ASP A 730 2.39 -1.20 -25.38
N GLY A 731 2.36 -0.38 -24.33
CA GLY A 731 1.56 0.84 -24.19
C GLY A 731 0.24 0.68 -23.44
N ASP A 732 0.18 -0.09 -22.36
CA ASP A 732 -0.98 -0.16 -21.45
C ASP A 732 -0.90 0.83 -20.26
N GLU A 733 -1.67 0.62 -19.18
CA GLU A 733 -1.72 1.49 -18.00
C GLU A 733 -0.64 1.20 -16.93
N PHE A 734 0.24 0.22 -17.17
CA PHE A 734 1.36 -0.19 -16.30
C PHE A 734 2.70 -0.13 -17.05
N GLY A 735 3.85 -0.13 -16.35
CA GLY A 735 5.19 -0.12 -16.95
C GLY A 735 6.01 -1.39 -16.75
N ASP A 736 7.10 -1.53 -17.49
CA ASP A 736 7.97 -2.71 -17.60
C ASP A 736 8.53 -3.27 -16.27
N ALA A 737 8.48 -2.50 -15.17
CA ALA A 737 8.97 -2.92 -13.85
C ALA A 737 7.87 -3.43 -12.90
N CYS A 738 6.63 -2.98 -13.08
CA CYS A 738 5.48 -3.33 -12.23
C CYS A 738 4.44 -4.18 -12.96
N ASP A 739 4.37 -4.08 -14.29
CA ASP A 739 3.63 -5.01 -15.14
C ASP A 739 4.29 -6.40 -15.11
N PRO A 740 3.57 -7.47 -14.75
CA PRO A 740 4.09 -8.83 -14.84
C PRO A 740 4.26 -9.35 -16.28
N CYS A 741 3.80 -8.63 -17.33
CA CYS A 741 3.97 -9.00 -18.74
C CYS A 741 4.43 -7.84 -19.69
N PRO A 742 5.61 -7.22 -19.51
CA PRO A 742 6.05 -5.93 -20.10
C PRO A 742 6.04 -5.70 -21.63
N ASN A 743 5.36 -6.52 -22.43
CA ASN A 743 5.38 -6.55 -23.90
C ASN A 743 3.99 -6.95 -24.49
N ASP A 744 2.91 -6.98 -23.70
CA ASP A 744 1.59 -7.53 -24.06
C ASP A 744 0.36 -6.77 -23.44
N VAL A 745 -0.07 -5.67 -24.09
CA VAL A 745 -1.12 -4.73 -23.63
C VAL A 745 -2.32 -5.27 -22.84
N GLY A 746 -2.47 -4.79 -21.61
CA GLY A 746 -3.73 -4.64 -20.88
C GLY A 746 -3.83 -5.53 -19.65
N SER A 747 -3.79 -4.95 -18.44
CA SER A 747 -4.28 -5.32 -17.06
C SER A 747 -4.31 -6.80 -16.61
N LEU A 748 -4.53 -7.77 -17.50
CA LEU A 748 -4.35 -9.20 -17.31
C LEU A 748 -3.51 -9.82 -18.45
N CYS A 749 -2.28 -9.33 -18.61
CA CYS A 749 -1.07 -10.11 -18.90
C CYS A 749 -1.16 -11.08 -20.11
N GLY A 750 -0.79 -10.63 -21.31
CA GLY A 750 -1.04 -11.33 -22.58
C GLY A 750 -0.26 -12.61 -22.88
N PHE A 751 0.24 -13.33 -21.85
CA PHE A 751 0.74 -14.71 -21.98
C PHE A 751 -0.09 -15.53 -22.98
N ALA A 752 0.59 -16.04 -24.02
CA ALA A 752 -0.02 -16.99 -24.94
C ALA A 752 -0.59 -18.18 -24.14
N GLU A 753 -1.92 -18.35 -24.17
CA GLU A 753 -2.62 -19.34 -23.34
C GLU A 753 -2.12 -20.75 -23.67
N LEU A 754 -1.25 -21.29 -22.81
CA LEU A 754 -0.69 -22.61 -23.00
C LEU A 754 -1.77 -23.62 -22.64
N THR A 755 -2.18 -24.44 -23.62
CA THR A 755 -3.00 -25.62 -23.34
C THR A 755 -2.33 -26.46 -22.26
N ILE A 756 -3.12 -27.13 -21.41
CA ILE A 756 -2.55 -27.98 -20.35
C ILE A 756 -1.62 -29.05 -20.98
N MET A 757 -1.95 -29.52 -22.18
CA MET A 757 -1.09 -30.40 -22.98
C MET A 757 0.32 -29.84 -23.24
N ALA A 758 0.48 -28.56 -23.58
CA ALA A 758 1.80 -27.95 -23.79
C ALA A 758 2.60 -27.88 -22.47
N ILE A 759 1.94 -27.45 -21.38
CA ILE A 759 2.54 -27.40 -20.04
C ILE A 759 2.99 -28.79 -19.58
N ARG A 760 2.18 -29.83 -19.81
CA ARG A 760 2.43 -31.18 -19.29
C ARG A 760 3.25 -32.12 -20.20
N ASN A 761 3.54 -31.77 -21.44
CA ASN A 761 4.21 -32.65 -22.42
C ASN A 761 5.67 -32.21 -22.69
N PRO A 762 6.70 -32.86 -22.12
CA PRO A 762 8.11 -32.49 -22.35
C PRO A 762 8.65 -32.72 -23.77
N ALA A 763 7.79 -33.08 -24.72
CA ALA A 763 8.10 -33.18 -26.14
C ALA A 763 7.31 -32.17 -27.00
N ASP A 764 6.55 -31.26 -26.38
CA ASP A 764 5.88 -30.14 -27.05
C ASP A 764 6.90 -29.02 -27.37
N PRO A 765 6.81 -28.33 -28.52
CA PRO A 765 7.66 -27.17 -28.80
C PRO A 765 7.43 -26.01 -27.82
N ASP A 766 6.22 -25.89 -27.28
CA ASP A 766 5.78 -24.77 -26.43
C ASP A 766 5.78 -25.16 -24.94
N HIS A 767 6.54 -26.20 -24.58
CA HIS A 767 6.69 -26.66 -23.19
C HIS A 767 7.52 -25.68 -22.36
N PRO A 768 7.00 -25.16 -21.22
CA PRO A 768 7.68 -24.19 -20.38
C PRO A 768 8.92 -24.80 -19.70
N ALA A 769 9.87 -23.94 -19.31
CA ALA A 769 10.92 -24.35 -18.38
C ALA A 769 10.35 -24.43 -16.95
N GLU A 770 10.93 -25.28 -16.11
CA GLU A 770 10.66 -25.25 -14.66
C GLU A 770 10.93 -23.84 -14.10
N GLN A 771 10.08 -23.38 -13.18
CA GLN A 771 10.07 -22.02 -12.63
C GLN A 771 9.70 -20.91 -13.64
N THR A 772 8.95 -21.24 -14.71
CA THR A 772 8.35 -20.24 -15.62
C THR A 772 6.91 -19.94 -15.19
N LEU A 773 6.53 -18.65 -15.13
CA LEU A 773 5.14 -18.22 -14.94
C LEU A 773 4.30 -18.63 -16.16
N VAL A 774 3.17 -19.33 -15.94
CA VAL A 774 2.31 -19.86 -17.01
C VAL A 774 0.85 -19.46 -16.83
N ARG A 775 0.17 -19.22 -17.96
CA ARG A 775 -1.27 -19.01 -18.07
C ARG A 775 -1.93 -20.16 -18.80
N THR A 776 -2.97 -20.74 -18.21
CA THR A 776 -3.74 -21.84 -18.82
C THR A 776 -5.23 -21.76 -18.44
N THR A 777 -6.09 -22.43 -19.21
CA THR A 777 -7.47 -22.70 -18.79
C THR A 777 -7.75 -24.20 -18.69
N GLY A 778 -8.76 -24.57 -17.92
CA GLY A 778 -9.25 -25.94 -17.88
C GLY A 778 -10.55 -26.10 -17.10
N ILE A 779 -11.16 -27.27 -17.21
CA ILE A 779 -12.37 -27.61 -16.46
C ILE A 779 -11.97 -28.20 -15.10
N ILE A 780 -12.49 -27.66 -14.00
CA ILE A 780 -12.23 -28.17 -12.65
C ILE A 780 -12.78 -29.59 -12.51
N THR A 781 -11.92 -30.57 -12.27
CA THR A 781 -12.27 -32.01 -12.17
C THR A 781 -12.37 -32.52 -10.73
N ALA A 782 -11.63 -31.90 -9.81
CA ALA A 782 -11.59 -32.15 -8.37
C ALA A 782 -11.01 -30.94 -7.61
N VAL A 783 -11.29 -30.85 -6.31
CA VAL A 783 -10.79 -29.83 -5.37
C VAL A 783 -10.44 -30.50 -4.04
N ASP A 784 -9.35 -30.06 -3.42
CA ASP A 784 -8.80 -30.50 -2.14
C ASP A 784 -8.50 -29.28 -1.24
N SER A 785 -8.20 -29.54 0.02
CA SER A 785 -7.80 -28.63 1.09
C SER A 785 -6.66 -27.65 0.78
N ASN A 786 -5.75 -27.97 -0.14
CA ASN A 786 -4.61 -27.11 -0.52
C ASN A 786 -4.26 -27.08 -2.03
N LYS A 787 -5.14 -27.63 -2.88
CA LYS A 787 -4.93 -27.74 -4.33
C LYS A 787 -6.22 -28.08 -5.06
N PHE A 788 -6.26 -27.86 -6.37
CA PHE A 788 -7.32 -28.35 -7.24
C PHE A 788 -6.76 -28.91 -8.55
N PHE A 789 -7.61 -29.58 -9.32
CA PHE A 789 -7.21 -30.28 -10.54
C PHE A 789 -8.04 -29.80 -11.72
N ILE A 790 -7.39 -29.24 -12.73
CA ILE A 790 -8.03 -28.80 -13.98
C ILE A 790 -7.69 -29.75 -15.13
N GLN A 791 -8.60 -29.89 -16.10
CA GLN A 791 -8.38 -30.72 -17.27
C GLN A 791 -9.06 -30.17 -18.52
N ASP A 792 -8.39 -30.26 -19.67
CA ASP A 792 -8.93 -30.01 -21.00
C ASP A 792 -10.15 -30.91 -21.29
N SER A 793 -11.19 -30.31 -21.88
CA SER A 793 -12.46 -30.99 -22.17
C SER A 793 -12.41 -31.94 -23.38
N THR A 794 -11.37 -31.84 -24.22
CA THR A 794 -11.26 -32.60 -25.48
C THR A 794 -9.98 -33.42 -25.67
N ALA A 795 -8.96 -33.22 -24.84
CA ALA A 795 -7.67 -33.91 -24.97
C ALA A 795 -7.63 -35.26 -24.22
N THR A 796 -6.77 -36.18 -24.66
CA THR A 796 -6.75 -37.58 -24.19
C THR A 796 -5.52 -37.99 -23.40
N GLN A 797 -4.45 -37.21 -23.45
CA GLN A 797 -3.18 -37.41 -22.75
C GLN A 797 -2.54 -36.05 -22.47
N PHE A 798 -1.76 -35.94 -21.38
CA PHE A 798 -1.17 -34.68 -20.88
C PHE A 798 -2.21 -33.58 -20.62
N ALA A 799 -3.49 -33.94 -20.52
CA ALA A 799 -4.61 -33.00 -20.60
C ALA A 799 -5.00 -32.38 -19.26
N GLY A 800 -4.36 -32.76 -18.14
CA GLY A 800 -4.73 -32.33 -16.80
C GLY A 800 -3.51 -31.93 -15.98
N ILE A 801 -3.68 -30.96 -15.08
CA ILE A 801 -2.62 -30.45 -14.21
C ILE A 801 -3.18 -30.12 -12.81
N ALA A 802 -2.35 -30.29 -11.80
CA ALA A 802 -2.64 -29.87 -10.44
C ALA A 802 -2.27 -28.40 -10.27
N VAL A 803 -3.12 -27.64 -9.57
CA VAL A 803 -2.88 -26.25 -9.20
C VAL A 803 -2.74 -26.23 -7.68
N PHE A 804 -1.53 -25.98 -7.21
CA PHE A 804 -1.13 -26.06 -5.81
C PHE A 804 -1.08 -24.66 -5.21
N THR A 805 -2.09 -24.31 -4.42
CA THR A 805 -2.24 -22.98 -3.82
C THR A 805 -1.53 -22.85 -2.47
N GLY A 806 -0.98 -23.94 -1.91
CA GLY A 806 -0.37 -24.00 -0.57
C GLY A 806 -1.39 -23.91 0.57
N SER A 807 -2.26 -22.90 0.51
CA SER A 807 -3.46 -22.69 1.32
C SER A 807 -4.73 -23.20 0.61
N THR A 808 -5.91 -23.02 1.22
CA THR A 808 -7.19 -23.46 0.63
C THR A 808 -7.53 -22.71 -0.66
N PRO A 809 -7.80 -23.41 -1.79
CA PRO A 809 -8.11 -22.75 -3.06
C PRO A 809 -9.34 -21.84 -3.01
N SER A 810 -9.33 -20.79 -3.85
CA SER A 810 -10.48 -19.91 -4.09
C SER A 810 -11.66 -20.63 -4.78
N VAL A 811 -11.41 -21.76 -5.44
CA VAL A 811 -12.44 -22.62 -6.06
C VAL A 811 -12.85 -23.75 -5.12
N THR A 812 -14.14 -24.11 -5.13
CA THR A 812 -14.72 -25.08 -4.19
C THR A 812 -15.20 -26.36 -4.88
N SER A 813 -15.60 -27.36 -4.09
CA SER A 813 -16.24 -28.57 -4.63
C SER A 813 -17.59 -28.31 -5.34
N ALA A 814 -18.19 -27.12 -5.19
CA ALA A 814 -19.36 -26.68 -5.97
C ALA A 814 -18.99 -26.14 -7.37
N ASP A 815 -17.71 -25.89 -7.62
CA ASP A 815 -17.18 -25.36 -8.89
C ASP A 815 -16.68 -26.45 -9.83
N ILE A 816 -16.69 -27.72 -9.41
CA ILE A 816 -16.35 -28.88 -10.24
C ILE A 816 -17.25 -28.91 -11.49
N GLY A 817 -16.61 -28.88 -12.66
CA GLY A 817 -17.24 -28.79 -13.97
C GLY A 817 -17.24 -27.38 -14.58
N LYS A 818 -16.91 -26.33 -13.84
CA LYS A 818 -16.71 -24.97 -14.39
C LYS A 818 -15.33 -24.84 -15.05
N GLU A 819 -15.22 -23.87 -15.95
CA GLU A 819 -13.96 -23.48 -16.60
C GLU A 819 -13.30 -22.37 -15.79
N VAL A 820 -11.98 -22.47 -15.61
CA VAL A 820 -11.18 -21.54 -14.82
C VAL A 820 -9.89 -21.23 -15.57
N ALA A 821 -9.49 -19.96 -15.58
CA ALA A 821 -8.15 -19.51 -15.95
C ALA A 821 -7.28 -19.49 -14.69
N VAL A 822 -6.03 -19.92 -14.85
CA VAL A 822 -5.03 -19.97 -13.78
C VAL A 822 -3.75 -19.29 -14.27
N ILE A 823 -3.17 -18.45 -13.41
CA ILE A 823 -1.85 -17.85 -13.56
C ILE A 823 -1.03 -18.30 -12.35
N GLY A 824 0.14 -18.88 -12.59
CA GLY A 824 1.07 -19.35 -11.55
C GLY A 824 2.29 -20.04 -12.16
N THR A 825 3.27 -20.40 -11.34
CA THR A 825 4.57 -20.93 -11.79
C THR A 825 4.50 -22.42 -12.13
N TYR A 826 5.08 -22.83 -13.27
CA TYR A 826 5.21 -24.25 -13.63
C TYR A 826 6.34 -24.93 -12.84
N GLU A 827 6.03 -26.04 -12.17
CA GLU A 827 6.95 -26.76 -11.28
C GLU A 827 6.97 -28.27 -11.55
N GLU A 828 8.10 -28.93 -11.27
CA GLU A 828 8.23 -30.41 -11.27
C GLU A 828 8.49 -30.94 -9.85
N TYR A 829 7.43 -30.94 -9.03
CA TYR A 829 7.53 -31.23 -7.59
C TYR A 829 7.64 -32.73 -7.30
N TYR A 830 8.89 -33.24 -7.34
CA TYR A 830 9.25 -34.66 -7.15
C TYR A 830 8.68 -35.62 -8.22
N ASP A 831 8.91 -35.30 -9.50
CA ASP A 831 8.35 -36.01 -10.67
C ASP A 831 6.81 -35.99 -10.72
N TRP A 832 6.21 -34.85 -10.31
CA TRP A 832 4.80 -34.49 -10.47
C TRP A 832 4.71 -33.02 -10.94
N SER A 833 4.35 -32.80 -12.21
CA SER A 833 4.25 -31.45 -12.74
C SER A 833 2.97 -30.73 -12.30
N GLN A 834 3.11 -29.54 -11.73
CA GLN A 834 2.03 -28.72 -11.18
C GLN A 834 2.17 -27.23 -11.54
N ILE A 835 1.15 -26.45 -11.22
CA ILE A 835 1.22 -24.99 -11.15
C ILE A 835 1.29 -24.60 -9.66
N GLY A 836 2.45 -24.14 -9.21
CA GLY A 836 2.68 -23.52 -7.90
C GLY A 836 2.54 -21.99 -7.97
N ASP A 837 2.98 -21.29 -6.92
CA ASP A 837 3.00 -19.81 -6.79
C ASP A 837 1.84 -19.11 -7.52
N VAL A 838 0.62 -19.45 -7.11
CA VAL A 838 -0.60 -19.21 -7.89
C VAL A 838 -1.08 -17.77 -7.72
N ALA A 839 -0.54 -16.88 -8.56
CA ALA A 839 -0.89 -15.46 -8.59
C ALA A 839 -2.37 -15.17 -8.91
N GLN A 840 -3.04 -15.99 -9.73
CA GLN A 840 -4.48 -15.78 -10.03
C GLN A 840 -5.25 -17.06 -10.34
N VAL A 841 -6.51 -17.11 -9.89
CA VAL A 841 -7.50 -18.14 -10.23
C VAL A 841 -8.86 -17.49 -10.54
N THR A 842 -9.26 -17.47 -11.81
CA THR A 842 -10.43 -16.71 -12.30
C THR A 842 -11.41 -17.63 -13.03
N ILE A 843 -12.65 -17.77 -12.53
CA ILE A 843 -13.68 -18.60 -13.19
C ILE A 843 -14.15 -17.93 -14.49
N THR A 844 -13.65 -18.40 -15.64
CA THR A 844 -13.96 -17.87 -16.98
C THR A 844 -15.33 -18.31 -17.49
N ASN A 845 -15.80 -19.52 -17.11
CA ASN A 845 -17.11 -20.01 -17.50
C ASN A 845 -17.82 -20.70 -16.34
N ASN A 846 -18.78 -19.98 -15.76
CA ASN A 846 -19.59 -20.41 -14.62
C ASN A 846 -20.64 -21.49 -14.98
N THR A 847 -20.64 -22.02 -16.22
CA THR A 847 -21.59 -23.05 -16.70
C THR A 847 -21.00 -24.46 -16.51
N PRO A 848 -21.52 -25.30 -15.59
CA PRO A 848 -20.87 -26.59 -15.30
C PRO A 848 -21.03 -27.62 -16.44
N VAL A 849 -19.89 -28.08 -16.95
CA VAL A 849 -19.75 -29.16 -17.94
C VAL A 849 -19.47 -30.49 -17.24
N THR A 850 -20.17 -31.56 -17.65
CA THR A 850 -19.91 -32.91 -17.12
C THR A 850 -18.71 -33.55 -17.81
N MET A 851 -17.53 -33.47 -17.17
CA MET A 851 -16.31 -34.10 -17.64
C MET A 851 -16.46 -35.63 -17.75
N THR A 852 -16.06 -36.18 -18.89
CA THR A 852 -16.08 -37.63 -19.15
C THR A 852 -14.71 -38.22 -18.84
N PRO A 853 -14.57 -39.14 -17.86
CA PRO A 853 -13.26 -39.69 -17.51
C PRO A 853 -12.61 -40.47 -18.65
N VAL A 854 -11.30 -40.29 -18.83
CA VAL A 854 -10.54 -40.89 -19.93
C VAL A 854 -10.37 -42.41 -19.71
N PRO A 855 -10.73 -43.28 -20.68
CA PRO A 855 -10.68 -44.72 -20.51
C PRO A 855 -9.25 -45.27 -20.64
N VAL A 856 -8.73 -45.86 -19.56
CA VAL A 856 -7.37 -46.42 -19.44
C VAL A 856 -7.39 -47.88 -18.96
N THR A 857 -6.26 -48.55 -18.94
CA THR A 857 -6.02 -49.80 -18.19
C THR A 857 -5.03 -49.56 -17.06
N ILE A 858 -4.96 -50.47 -16.07
CA ILE A 858 -3.99 -50.33 -14.97
C ILE A 858 -2.53 -50.31 -15.47
N GLY A 859 -2.23 -51.05 -16.55
CA GLY A 859 -0.91 -51.06 -17.18
C GLY A 859 -0.53 -49.74 -17.86
N ASP A 860 -1.49 -48.85 -18.16
CA ASP A 860 -1.21 -47.53 -18.76
C ASP A 860 -0.80 -46.49 -17.70
N ILE A 861 -1.25 -46.65 -16.45
CA ILE A 861 -1.16 -45.62 -15.39
C ILE A 861 -0.38 -46.03 -14.12
N ASN A 862 0.17 -47.25 -14.07
CA ASN A 862 0.96 -47.70 -12.91
C ASN A 862 2.46 -47.39 -13.01
N ASN A 863 3.22 -47.66 -11.94
CA ASN A 863 4.68 -47.46 -11.84
C ASN A 863 5.54 -48.17 -12.93
N SER A 864 4.94 -49.01 -13.79
CA SER A 864 5.60 -49.68 -14.91
C SER A 864 5.04 -49.30 -16.29
N GLY A 865 4.00 -48.46 -16.33
CA GLY A 865 3.38 -47.97 -17.55
C GLY A 865 4.22 -46.88 -18.21
N ALA A 866 4.72 -47.14 -19.42
CA ALA A 866 5.49 -46.18 -20.22
C ALA A 866 4.65 -44.98 -20.76
N SER A 867 3.45 -44.78 -20.21
CA SER A 867 2.55 -43.67 -20.50
C SER A 867 1.82 -43.16 -19.25
N ALA A 868 2.22 -43.59 -18.04
CA ALA A 868 1.55 -43.19 -16.80
C ALA A 868 1.65 -41.67 -16.56
N GLU A 869 2.80 -41.12 -16.92
CA GLU A 869 3.10 -39.69 -16.98
C GLU A 869 2.07 -38.90 -17.81
N ALA A 870 1.68 -39.46 -18.96
CA ALA A 870 0.74 -38.86 -19.88
C ALA A 870 -0.73 -38.91 -19.41
N TYR A 871 -1.00 -39.35 -18.18
CA TYR A 871 -2.32 -39.38 -17.55
C TYR A 871 -2.33 -38.75 -16.15
N GLU A 872 -1.21 -38.20 -15.68
CA GLU A 872 -1.16 -37.55 -14.38
C GLU A 872 -2.04 -36.30 -14.32
N SER A 873 -2.58 -36.00 -13.14
CA SER A 873 -3.58 -34.97 -12.86
C SER A 873 -4.87 -35.07 -13.68
N MET A 874 -5.01 -36.09 -14.54
CA MET A 874 -6.21 -36.32 -15.35
C MET A 874 -7.24 -37.21 -14.64
N LEU A 875 -8.51 -36.95 -14.94
CA LEU A 875 -9.65 -37.75 -14.52
C LEU A 875 -9.80 -38.99 -15.40
N VAL A 876 -9.49 -40.17 -14.86
CA VAL A 876 -9.49 -41.45 -15.62
C VAL A 876 -10.60 -42.42 -15.18
N ALA A 877 -10.89 -43.39 -16.05
CA ALA A 877 -11.69 -44.57 -15.75
C ALA A 877 -10.95 -45.86 -16.17
N VAL A 878 -10.72 -46.75 -15.22
CA VAL A 878 -10.10 -48.05 -15.49
C VAL A 878 -11.10 -48.97 -16.20
N THR A 879 -10.67 -49.52 -17.34
CA THR A 879 -11.47 -50.36 -18.23
C THR A 879 -11.65 -51.76 -17.63
N ILE A 880 -12.73 -51.93 -16.86
CA ILE A 880 -13.08 -53.18 -16.18
C ILE A 880 -14.09 -53.97 -17.01
N THR A 881 -13.74 -55.20 -17.42
CA THR A 881 -14.64 -56.10 -18.17
C THR A 881 -14.89 -57.40 -17.43
N ALA A 882 -16.14 -57.65 -17.04
CA ALA A 882 -16.54 -58.89 -16.37
C ALA A 882 -16.14 -60.15 -17.19
N PRO A 883 -15.58 -61.20 -16.57
CA PRO A 883 -15.48 -61.43 -15.11
C PRO A 883 -14.22 -60.84 -14.43
N ASN A 884 -13.38 -60.10 -15.14
CA ASN A 884 -12.11 -59.59 -14.63
C ASN A 884 -12.31 -58.23 -13.94
N TYR A 885 -12.69 -58.28 -12.66
CA TYR A 885 -12.89 -57.10 -11.81
C TYR A 885 -11.59 -56.65 -11.12
N ALA A 886 -11.44 -55.33 -10.93
CA ALA A 886 -10.35 -54.78 -10.11
C ALA A 886 -10.47 -55.32 -8.68
N THR A 887 -9.45 -56.01 -8.19
CA THR A 887 -9.53 -56.78 -6.93
C THR A 887 -8.48 -56.29 -5.94
N VAL A 888 -8.88 -56.00 -4.70
CA VAL A 888 -7.94 -55.58 -3.64
C VAL A 888 -6.98 -56.73 -3.33
N THR A 889 -5.69 -56.52 -3.59
CA THR A 889 -4.60 -57.49 -3.35
C THR A 889 -3.71 -57.10 -2.18
N ASN A 890 -3.64 -55.82 -1.82
CA ASN A 890 -3.09 -55.39 -0.55
C ASN A 890 -4.03 -54.38 0.13
N ALA A 891 -4.36 -54.65 1.39
CA ALA A 891 -5.26 -53.82 2.19
C ALA A 891 -4.57 -52.58 2.78
N ASN A 892 -3.24 -52.61 2.88
CA ASN A 892 -2.38 -51.54 3.36
C ASN A 892 -0.96 -51.78 2.78
N PRO A 893 -0.54 -51.03 1.75
CA PRO A 893 0.75 -51.23 1.10
C PRO A 893 1.97 -50.79 1.93
N ASP A 894 1.80 -49.91 2.93
CA ASP A 894 2.90 -49.25 3.65
C ASP A 894 3.11 -49.74 5.09
N SER A 895 2.45 -50.85 5.45
CA SER A 895 2.58 -51.56 6.73
C SER A 895 4.05 -51.67 7.17
N PRO A 896 4.44 -51.14 8.35
CA PRO A 896 3.57 -50.90 9.52
C PRO A 896 2.92 -49.50 9.60
N GLY A 897 3.13 -48.61 8.63
CA GLY A 897 2.30 -47.41 8.47
C GLY A 897 0.89 -47.79 7.99
N ASP A 898 -0.03 -46.82 7.97
CA ASP A 898 -1.33 -46.93 7.28
C ASP A 898 -1.77 -45.53 6.84
N TYR A 899 -1.36 -45.12 5.63
CA TYR A 899 -1.77 -43.85 5.02
C TYR A 899 -3.11 -43.98 4.28
N ASN A 900 -4.01 -44.82 4.79
CA ASN A 900 -5.30 -45.18 4.18
C ASN A 900 -5.27 -45.76 2.74
N GLU A 901 -4.12 -45.88 2.09
CA GLU A 901 -3.98 -46.48 0.76
C GLU A 901 -4.42 -47.97 0.69
N MET A 902 -4.80 -48.41 -0.51
CA MET A 902 -4.98 -49.83 -0.85
C MET A 902 -4.42 -50.16 -2.25
N GLU A 903 -3.99 -51.40 -2.48
CA GLU A 903 -3.55 -51.88 -3.80
C GLU A 903 -4.65 -52.71 -4.47
N VAL A 904 -4.99 -52.36 -5.72
CA VAL A 904 -5.94 -53.09 -6.56
C VAL A 904 -5.29 -53.62 -7.83
N THR A 905 -5.67 -54.82 -8.25
CA THR A 905 -5.11 -55.50 -9.43
C THR A 905 -6.15 -55.91 -10.46
N ILE A 906 -5.74 -55.91 -11.73
CA ILE A 906 -6.42 -56.59 -12.85
C ILE A 906 -5.37 -57.41 -13.60
N GLY A 907 -5.52 -58.73 -13.64
CA GLY A 907 -4.60 -59.61 -14.36
C GLY A 907 -3.21 -59.67 -13.73
N SER A 908 -2.22 -59.05 -14.37
CA SER A 908 -0.85 -58.87 -13.87
C SER A 908 -0.60 -57.51 -13.22
N ASP A 909 -1.50 -56.56 -13.41
CA ASP A 909 -1.18 -55.14 -13.28
C ASP A 909 -1.82 -54.58 -12.01
N ALA A 910 -1.04 -53.84 -11.22
CA ALA A 910 -1.44 -53.27 -9.93
C ALA A 910 -1.39 -51.73 -9.96
N ILE A 911 -2.25 -51.07 -9.19
CA ILE A 911 -2.14 -49.63 -8.86
C ILE A 911 -2.65 -49.38 -7.44
N ARG A 912 -2.21 -48.27 -6.84
CA ARG A 912 -2.71 -47.80 -5.55
C ARG A 912 -4.00 -46.97 -5.72
N VAL A 913 -4.85 -47.02 -4.71
CA VAL A 913 -6.02 -46.14 -4.55
C VAL A 913 -5.88 -45.46 -3.19
N ASP A 914 -6.03 -44.14 -3.19
CA ASP A 914 -5.74 -43.27 -2.05
C ASP A 914 -6.94 -42.38 -1.71
N ASP A 915 -7.01 -41.90 -0.46
CA ASP A 915 -8.22 -41.29 0.11
C ASP A 915 -8.16 -39.77 0.29
N ASP A 916 -7.07 -39.11 -0.14
CA ASP A 916 -6.89 -37.64 -0.20
C ASP A 916 -8.16 -36.89 -0.65
N LEU A 917 -8.81 -37.36 -1.73
CA LEU A 917 -10.05 -36.76 -2.26
C LEU A 917 -11.36 -37.42 -1.75
N TYR A 918 -11.30 -38.58 -1.06
CA TYR A 918 -12.48 -39.31 -0.60
C TYR A 918 -12.19 -40.43 0.43
N ASP A 919 -12.15 -40.10 1.73
CA ASP A 919 -12.13 -41.02 2.90
C ASP A 919 -13.25 -42.10 2.88
N GLY A 920 -14.36 -41.86 2.18
CA GLY A 920 -15.58 -42.67 2.23
C GLY A 920 -15.52 -44.11 1.66
N TYR A 921 -14.33 -44.72 1.54
CA TYR A 921 -14.13 -46.15 1.30
C TYR A 921 -13.40 -46.90 2.45
N VAL A 922 -13.28 -46.30 3.65
CA VAL A 922 -12.75 -46.90 4.89
C VAL A 922 -12.97 -48.42 5.05
N ALA A 923 -11.93 -49.11 5.54
CA ALA A 923 -11.88 -50.50 6.08
C ALA A 923 -12.59 -51.62 5.30
N ALA A 924 -13.92 -51.56 5.16
CA ALA A 924 -14.71 -52.46 4.32
C ALA A 924 -14.35 -52.33 2.84
N GLY A 925 -14.02 -51.12 2.35
CA GLY A 925 -13.54 -50.92 0.98
C GLY A 925 -12.14 -51.49 0.75
N ARG A 926 -11.25 -51.32 1.74
CA ARG A 926 -9.85 -51.82 1.74
C ARG A 926 -9.71 -53.31 2.06
N THR A 927 -10.81 -54.05 2.21
CA THR A 927 -10.77 -55.48 2.58
C THR A 927 -10.22 -56.34 1.43
N LEU A 928 -9.24 -57.19 1.74
CA LEU A 928 -8.61 -58.13 0.78
C LEU A 928 -9.64 -58.99 0.03
N GLY A 929 -9.59 -59.01 -1.31
CA GLY A 929 -10.55 -59.73 -2.14
C GLY A 929 -11.93 -59.07 -2.28
N THR A 930 -12.07 -57.81 -1.88
CA THR A 930 -13.13 -56.92 -2.40
C THR A 930 -12.89 -56.67 -3.89
N GLN A 931 -13.97 -56.59 -4.66
CA GLN A 931 -13.91 -56.42 -6.13
C GLN A 931 -14.70 -55.19 -6.55
N TYR A 932 -14.15 -54.43 -7.50
CA TYR A 932 -14.74 -53.21 -8.06
C TYR A 932 -15.10 -53.41 -9.54
N SER A 933 -16.28 -52.91 -9.89
CA SER A 933 -16.84 -52.86 -11.25
C SER A 933 -16.65 -51.51 -11.93
N THR A 934 -16.29 -50.49 -11.15
CA THR A 934 -15.87 -49.16 -11.61
C THR A 934 -14.78 -48.70 -10.66
N LEU A 935 -13.69 -48.20 -11.25
CA LEU A 935 -12.56 -47.57 -10.58
C LEU A 935 -12.20 -46.34 -11.41
N ARG A 936 -12.30 -45.18 -10.79
CA ARG A 936 -12.09 -43.85 -11.39
C ARG A 936 -11.44 -42.93 -10.36
N GLY A 937 -10.92 -41.81 -10.84
CA GLY A 937 -10.35 -40.77 -10.01
C GLY A 937 -9.35 -39.94 -10.78
N ILE A 938 -8.68 -39.03 -10.08
CA ILE A 938 -7.51 -38.32 -10.59
C ILE A 938 -6.28 -39.24 -10.46
N VAL A 939 -5.40 -39.31 -11.46
CA VAL A 939 -4.10 -39.99 -11.30
C VAL A 939 -3.09 -39.01 -10.71
N VAL A 940 -2.30 -39.41 -9.72
CA VAL A 940 -1.21 -38.59 -9.15
C VAL A 940 0.05 -39.41 -8.92
N TYR A 941 1.20 -38.76 -8.82
CA TYR A 941 2.42 -39.34 -8.25
C TYR A 941 2.67 -38.82 -6.84
N GLY A 942 3.13 -39.69 -5.96
CA GLY A 942 3.55 -39.30 -4.61
C GLY A 942 4.26 -40.45 -3.91
N PHE A 943 5.29 -40.14 -3.12
CA PHE A 943 6.08 -41.13 -2.37
C PHE A 943 6.54 -42.33 -3.23
N SER A 944 7.02 -42.04 -4.45
CA SER A 944 7.43 -43.01 -5.47
C SER A 944 6.35 -43.98 -5.97
N ASN A 945 5.07 -43.63 -5.85
CA ASN A 945 3.94 -44.43 -6.34
C ASN A 945 2.95 -43.58 -7.15
N ARG A 946 2.51 -44.10 -8.31
CA ARG A 946 1.34 -43.58 -9.04
C ARG A 946 0.07 -44.14 -8.39
N LYS A 947 -0.89 -43.28 -8.10
CA LYS A 947 -2.12 -43.57 -7.35
C LYS A 947 -3.36 -43.08 -8.12
N ILE A 948 -4.54 -43.61 -7.78
CA ILE A 948 -5.84 -43.05 -8.18
C ILE A 948 -6.51 -42.44 -6.96
N LEU A 949 -6.90 -41.17 -7.05
CA LEU A 949 -7.67 -40.42 -6.06
C LEU A 949 -9.16 -40.41 -6.45
N PRO A 950 -10.04 -41.25 -5.89
CA PRO A 950 -11.47 -41.21 -6.15
C PRO A 950 -12.08 -39.93 -5.57
N ARG A 951 -13.07 -39.33 -6.23
CA ARG A 951 -13.64 -38.05 -5.77
C ARG A 951 -14.95 -38.20 -4.99
N ASN A 952 -15.55 -39.39 -5.04
CA ASN A 952 -16.80 -39.75 -4.36
C ASN A 952 -17.12 -41.25 -4.56
N ALA A 953 -18.16 -41.72 -3.88
CA ALA A 953 -18.66 -43.10 -3.95
C ALA A 953 -18.97 -43.64 -5.36
N SER A 954 -19.28 -42.79 -6.35
CA SER A 954 -19.60 -43.24 -7.72
C SER A 954 -18.36 -43.56 -8.57
N ASP A 955 -17.18 -43.15 -8.10
CA ASP A 955 -15.89 -43.48 -8.72
C ASP A 955 -15.36 -44.87 -8.24
N LEU A 956 -15.91 -45.44 -7.16
CA LEU A 956 -15.57 -46.77 -6.60
C LEU A 956 -16.79 -47.71 -6.43
N VAL A 957 -17.31 -48.26 -7.52
CA VAL A 957 -18.51 -49.13 -7.47
C VAL A 957 -18.15 -50.60 -7.24
N GLN A 958 -18.34 -51.09 -6.01
CA GLN A 958 -18.13 -52.50 -5.64
C GLN A 958 -19.06 -53.48 -6.37
N VAL A 959 -18.54 -54.68 -6.63
CA VAL A 959 -19.32 -55.83 -7.11
C VAL A 959 -20.11 -56.45 -5.95
N SER A 960 -21.43 -56.25 -5.94
CA SER A 960 -22.33 -56.97 -5.02
C SER A 960 -22.27 -58.49 -5.28
N LYS A 961 -21.98 -59.27 -4.22
CA LYS A 961 -21.94 -60.74 -4.23
C LYS A 961 -23.32 -61.38 -4.08
#